data_AF-A0A7X7PRH8-F1
#
_entry.id   AF-A0A7X7PRH8-F1
#
_cell.length_a   1.000
_cell.length_b   1.000
_cell.length_c   1.000
_cell.angle_alpha   90.00
_cell.angle_beta   90.00
_cell.angle_gamma   90.00
#
_symmetry.space_group_name_H-M   'P 1'
#
loop_
_entity.id
_entity.type
_entity.pdbx_description
1 polymer ?
#
loop_
_entity_poly.entity_id
_entity_poly.type
_entity_poly.pdbx_seq_one_letter_code
_entity_poly.pdbx_strand_id
1 'polypeptide(L)'
;WLRANRAEALLKAAHVLGLAEWLVYLLTGVPAAEASLAAETLLLDVATGDWADDVVGELGVSSSLLPPVCRAGAVVGSLLPSMAAEVGLTAGTPVILAGADTQCALLAVGCSEPGMVGIVAGSTLPVQLVTSRPWVDTRARVWTAPHVRAGRWVLEANAGAAGDVVEWFADALYPEATRPVAHLLAEAGLAAPGAGGVFSSFGAAIMNARELSFPVGTLALSHMDEGALGTRRARLARGLIEGMAYAIRANVEQLRAIPQGATDAGSNVAGEEQSPGAGSVDPVPREDAQHEVDGEIFMVGGLTRSSVWRTVVAEVMGVPVRSTIGGQVSALGAALMAGAAVGLRAGREMGTVELRTEHLVPEAGRSIAYCRLYHDWRRLGEVRAPADELVAEMAVQDLLARTPAATEKRVSAPALRILATADIDESSREALSALGTLTYAPYRETLRLLTGDDLVEALQGYDVFITEVDLVEAEALRRLPQLRVLATCRGQAVNVDVEACTALGIPVLFTPGRNAGAVADLSLAFMLALRRRLKDADAFLRLSGGEEGDMGRMGRAHAELRGRELWGSTVGLVGLGAVGREVAKRLRPFGATLLVADPHVTLEQAALVDAELVSLTELLARSDVVSLHAAVTTETRGLLGATELAQMKEGAVLINTARAALVDEAALVAALESGHLGGAAVDVFETEPPSSHHPLLALPNVLATPHQGGNTVEVAVHQGSLVVADLARMARGEAPLNILNPESLVSFDWRRERHAAGLPEPDVEAGRTPSVTDLRTPVTSAGSENNVAADLGEGEGGGGLRAQMQRVLERFLDRAGSDPALLEFATGRDLTTQYTVT
;
A
#
# COMPACT_ATOMS: atom_id res chain seq x y z
N TRP A 1 -15.35 28.48 -11.46
CA TRP A 1 -14.67 27.87 -12.62
C TRP A 1 -15.64 27.35 -13.69
N LEU A 2 -16.61 26.48 -13.35
CA LEU A 2 -17.55 25.87 -14.31
C LEU A 2 -18.28 26.89 -15.20
N ARG A 3 -18.82 27.97 -14.62
CA ARG A 3 -19.41 29.08 -15.37
C ARG A 3 -18.50 29.65 -16.45
N ALA A 4 -17.20 29.76 -16.18
CA ALA A 4 -16.24 30.36 -17.10
C ALA A 4 -15.72 29.37 -18.17
N ASN A 5 -15.72 28.07 -17.90
CA ASN A 5 -15.05 27.07 -18.75
C ASN A 5 -15.98 25.97 -19.31
N ARG A 6 -17.18 25.82 -18.75
CA ARG A 6 -18.16 24.75 -19.02
C ARG A 6 -19.61 25.26 -18.88
N ALA A 7 -19.88 26.49 -19.32
CA ALA A 7 -21.20 27.13 -19.18
C ALA A 7 -22.35 26.31 -19.78
N GLU A 8 -22.13 25.63 -20.91
CA GLU A 8 -23.15 24.80 -21.56
C GLU A 8 -23.57 23.59 -20.70
N ALA A 9 -22.60 22.96 -20.01
CA ALA A 9 -22.89 21.86 -19.10
C ALA A 9 -23.74 22.35 -17.91
N LEU A 10 -23.42 23.55 -17.38
CA LEU A 10 -24.17 24.16 -16.29
C LEU A 10 -25.60 24.52 -16.71
N LEU A 11 -25.82 24.99 -17.95
CA LEU A 11 -27.16 25.30 -18.47
C LEU A 11 -28.04 24.05 -18.66
N LYS A 12 -27.42 22.89 -18.91
CA LYS A 12 -28.12 21.61 -19.09
C LYS A 12 -28.30 20.84 -17.77
N ALA A 13 -27.67 21.30 -16.69
CA ALA A 13 -27.71 20.61 -15.41
C ALA A 13 -29.12 20.68 -14.82
N ALA A 14 -29.62 19.53 -14.36
CA ALA A 14 -30.84 19.46 -13.56
C ALA A 14 -30.54 19.54 -12.06
N HIS A 15 -29.40 18.99 -11.65
CA HIS A 15 -28.91 19.00 -10.27
C HIS A 15 -27.40 19.25 -10.22
N VAL A 16 -26.94 19.86 -9.14
CA VAL A 16 -25.54 19.93 -8.73
C VAL A 16 -25.44 19.20 -7.39
N LEU A 17 -24.82 18.03 -7.40
CA LEU A 17 -24.75 17.12 -6.26
C LEU A 17 -23.28 16.88 -5.93
N GLY A 18 -22.97 16.81 -4.62
CA GLY A 18 -21.75 16.16 -4.16
C GLY A 18 -21.87 14.64 -4.31
N LEU A 19 -20.78 13.94 -3.97
CA LEU A 19 -20.73 12.48 -4.11
C LEU A 19 -21.76 11.78 -3.21
N ALA A 20 -21.90 12.24 -1.96
CA ALA A 20 -22.85 11.68 -1.01
C ALA A 20 -24.29 11.89 -1.46
N GLU A 21 -24.62 13.10 -1.92
CA GLU A 21 -25.94 13.45 -2.46
C GLU A 21 -26.27 12.61 -3.71
N TRP A 22 -25.29 12.40 -4.58
CA TRP A 22 -25.45 11.58 -5.77
C TRP A 22 -25.73 10.11 -5.41
N LEU A 23 -25.02 9.55 -4.42
CA LEU A 23 -25.29 8.19 -3.94
C LEU A 23 -26.70 8.07 -3.34
N VAL A 24 -27.12 9.03 -2.52
CA VAL A 24 -28.49 9.06 -1.98
C VAL A 24 -29.53 9.13 -3.10
N TYR A 25 -29.27 9.97 -4.11
CA TYR A 25 -30.13 10.09 -5.28
C TYR A 25 -30.20 8.78 -6.07
N LEU A 26 -29.08 8.07 -6.28
CA LEU A 26 -29.09 6.76 -6.93
C LEU A 26 -29.92 5.74 -6.13
N LEU A 27 -29.76 5.71 -4.80
CA LEU A 27 -30.42 4.72 -3.94
C LEU A 27 -31.93 4.96 -3.80
N THR A 28 -32.38 6.21 -3.87
CA THR A 28 -33.76 6.59 -3.51
C THR A 28 -34.55 7.27 -4.63
N GLY A 29 -33.88 7.81 -5.64
CA GLY A 29 -34.45 8.72 -6.64
C GLY A 29 -34.75 10.12 -6.10
N VAL A 30 -34.39 10.43 -4.85
CA VAL A 30 -34.69 11.69 -4.18
C VAL A 30 -33.38 12.42 -3.88
N PRO A 31 -33.15 13.62 -4.45
CA PRO A 31 -31.94 14.38 -4.17
C PRO A 31 -32.09 15.06 -2.80
N ALA A 32 -31.09 14.91 -1.93
CA ALA A 32 -31.07 15.53 -0.61
C ALA A 32 -29.62 15.75 -0.16
N ALA A 33 -29.30 16.96 0.32
CA ALA A 33 -28.02 17.27 0.95
C ALA A 33 -28.14 17.21 2.46
N GLU A 34 -27.15 16.67 3.15
CA GLU A 34 -27.10 16.74 4.60
C GLU A 34 -26.38 18.02 5.05
N ALA A 35 -26.93 18.72 6.05
CA ALA A 35 -26.51 20.04 6.46
C ALA A 35 -25.02 20.18 6.83
N SER A 36 -24.40 19.18 7.47
CA SER A 36 -22.97 19.23 7.79
C SER A 36 -22.09 19.08 6.55
N LEU A 37 -22.48 18.25 5.58
CA LEU A 37 -21.80 18.12 4.28
C LEU A 37 -22.05 19.34 3.38
N ALA A 38 -23.27 19.87 3.37
CA ALA A 38 -23.63 21.07 2.61
C ALA A 38 -22.80 22.28 3.07
N ALA A 39 -22.47 22.38 4.37
CA ALA A 39 -21.62 23.44 4.90
C ALA A 39 -20.21 23.44 4.30
N GLU A 40 -19.67 22.28 3.90
CA GLU A 40 -18.33 22.16 3.29
C GLU A 40 -18.27 22.81 1.88
N THR A 41 -19.42 23.04 1.25
CA THR A 41 -19.47 23.78 -0.02
C THR A 41 -19.23 25.28 0.14
N LEU A 42 -19.30 25.80 1.38
CA LEU A 42 -19.31 27.22 1.72
C LEU A 42 -20.52 28.00 1.15
N LEU A 43 -21.56 27.29 0.70
CA LEU A 43 -22.81 27.87 0.16
C LEU A 43 -23.99 27.72 1.12
N LEU A 44 -23.78 27.13 2.30
CA LEU A 44 -24.80 27.00 3.33
C LEU A 44 -24.77 28.22 4.25
N ASP A 45 -25.94 28.83 4.48
CA ASP A 45 -26.11 29.78 5.56
C ASP A 45 -26.26 29.01 6.89
N VAL A 46 -25.22 29.06 7.72
CA VAL A 46 -25.17 28.35 9.00
C VAL A 46 -26.17 28.86 10.06
N ALA A 47 -26.71 30.07 9.88
CA ALA A 47 -27.73 30.64 10.78
C ALA A 47 -29.12 30.08 10.47
N THR A 48 -29.45 29.91 9.19
CA THR A 48 -30.73 29.37 8.73
C THR A 48 -30.72 27.85 8.58
N GLY A 49 -29.56 27.27 8.27
CA GLY A 49 -29.37 25.86 7.98
C GLY A 49 -29.84 25.45 6.58
N ASP A 50 -29.92 26.41 5.65
CA ASP A 50 -30.31 26.20 4.26
C ASP A 50 -29.33 26.90 3.30
N TRP A 51 -29.48 26.72 1.99
CA TRP A 51 -28.62 27.37 0.99
C TRP A 51 -28.70 28.89 1.08
N ALA A 52 -27.53 29.53 1.01
CA ALA A 52 -27.39 30.98 0.91
C ALA A 52 -27.75 31.44 -0.52
N ASP A 53 -29.04 31.64 -0.79
CA ASP A 53 -29.58 31.99 -2.11
C ASP A 53 -28.88 33.22 -2.73
N ASP A 54 -28.51 34.20 -1.91
CA ASP A 54 -27.78 35.40 -2.33
C ASP A 54 -26.37 35.07 -2.83
N VAL A 55 -25.60 34.29 -2.06
CA VAL A 55 -24.24 33.84 -2.43
C VAL A 55 -24.28 32.94 -3.67
N VAL A 56 -25.20 31.99 -3.71
CA VAL A 56 -25.38 31.07 -4.85
C VAL A 56 -25.76 31.87 -6.11
N GLY A 57 -26.63 32.86 -5.98
CA GLY A 57 -27.02 33.78 -7.04
C GLY A 57 -25.85 34.60 -7.59
N GLU A 58 -24.97 35.13 -6.73
CA GLU A 58 -23.76 35.87 -7.15
C GLU A 58 -22.77 35.00 -7.96
N LEU A 59 -22.72 33.70 -7.65
CA LEU A 59 -21.95 32.74 -8.44
C LEU A 59 -22.57 32.44 -9.82
N GLY A 60 -23.78 32.96 -10.10
CA GLY A 60 -24.50 32.74 -11.34
C GLY A 60 -25.03 31.32 -11.48
N VAL A 61 -25.29 30.66 -10.34
CA VAL A 61 -25.92 29.34 -10.25
C VAL A 61 -27.31 29.55 -9.66
N SER A 62 -28.31 28.82 -10.15
CA SER A 62 -29.63 28.85 -9.50
C SER A 62 -29.64 27.88 -8.32
N SER A 63 -30.10 28.32 -7.15
CA SER A 63 -30.25 27.46 -5.98
C SER A 63 -31.24 26.31 -6.21
N SER A 64 -32.11 26.39 -7.21
CA SER A 64 -32.97 25.26 -7.63
C SER A 64 -32.20 24.06 -8.18
N LEU A 65 -30.93 24.25 -8.56
CA LEU A 65 -30.05 23.16 -8.97
C LEU A 65 -29.47 22.41 -7.76
N LEU A 66 -29.46 23.02 -6.58
CA LEU A 66 -28.98 22.40 -5.35
C LEU A 66 -30.11 21.58 -4.72
N PRO A 67 -29.80 20.40 -4.14
CA PRO A 67 -30.80 19.56 -3.51
C PRO A 67 -31.29 20.19 -2.20
N PRO A 68 -32.54 19.94 -1.75
CA PRO A 68 -33.01 20.42 -0.45
C PRO A 68 -32.08 19.99 0.70
N VAL A 69 -31.81 20.90 1.63
CA VAL A 69 -30.99 20.63 2.81
C VAL A 69 -31.83 19.88 3.85
N CYS A 70 -31.30 18.76 4.31
CA CYS A 70 -31.87 17.88 5.31
C CYS A 70 -30.92 17.78 6.50
N ARG A 71 -31.47 17.42 7.66
CA ARG A 71 -30.67 17.18 8.87
C ARG A 71 -30.14 15.74 8.88
N ALA A 72 -28.98 15.54 9.49
CA ALA A 72 -28.51 14.22 9.87
C ALA A 72 -29.59 13.42 10.61
N GLY A 73 -29.72 12.15 10.26
CA GLY A 73 -30.77 11.24 10.74
C GLY A 73 -32.09 11.32 9.97
N ALA A 74 -32.22 12.19 8.95
CA ALA A 74 -33.42 12.22 8.12
C ALA A 74 -33.53 10.97 7.24
N VAL A 75 -34.73 10.38 7.19
CA VAL A 75 -35.09 9.34 6.20
C VAL A 75 -35.48 10.04 4.91
N VAL A 76 -34.67 9.90 3.86
CA VAL A 76 -34.89 10.58 2.57
C VAL A 76 -35.86 9.81 1.69
N GLY A 77 -35.81 8.49 1.79
CA GLY A 77 -36.66 7.60 1.01
C GLY A 77 -36.36 6.15 1.31
N SER A 78 -36.88 5.28 0.46
CA SER A 78 -36.64 3.85 0.52
C SER A 78 -35.73 3.41 -0.62
N LEU A 79 -34.90 2.41 -0.36
CA LEU A 79 -34.03 1.79 -1.33
C LEU A 79 -34.84 1.28 -2.52
N LEU A 80 -34.53 1.78 -3.71
CA LEU A 80 -35.20 1.42 -4.95
C LEU A 80 -35.02 -0.08 -5.24
N PRO A 81 -36.03 -0.77 -5.81
CA PRO A 81 -35.92 -2.19 -6.15
C PRO A 81 -34.76 -2.52 -7.09
N SER A 82 -34.45 -1.64 -8.06
CA SER A 82 -33.30 -1.78 -8.96
C SER A 82 -31.99 -1.80 -8.18
N MET A 83 -31.81 -0.84 -7.27
CA MET A 83 -30.60 -0.73 -6.47
C MET A 83 -30.48 -1.81 -5.40
N ALA A 84 -31.60 -2.26 -4.83
CA ALA A 84 -31.62 -3.29 -3.80
C ALA A 84 -30.96 -4.60 -4.25
N ALA A 85 -31.23 -5.03 -5.49
CA ALA A 85 -30.61 -6.20 -6.08
C ALA A 85 -29.09 -6.03 -6.30
N GLU A 86 -28.65 -4.81 -6.62
CA GLU A 86 -27.23 -4.51 -6.86
C GLU A 86 -26.41 -4.50 -5.57
N VAL A 87 -26.92 -3.85 -4.52
CA VAL A 87 -26.22 -3.73 -3.23
C VAL A 87 -26.46 -4.93 -2.31
N GLY A 88 -27.30 -5.89 -2.71
CA GLY A 88 -27.61 -7.09 -1.94
C GLY A 88 -28.46 -6.83 -0.69
N LEU A 89 -29.30 -5.79 -0.71
CA LEU A 89 -30.20 -5.41 0.39
C LEU A 89 -31.67 -5.59 -0.01
N THR A 90 -32.58 -5.43 0.96
CA THR A 90 -34.02 -5.57 0.71
C THR A 90 -34.60 -4.28 0.13
N ALA A 91 -35.34 -4.39 -0.98
CA ALA A 91 -36.07 -3.25 -1.54
C ALA A 91 -37.02 -2.66 -0.49
N GLY A 92 -37.13 -1.33 -0.44
CA GLY A 92 -37.93 -0.67 0.59
C GLY A 92 -37.15 -0.29 1.87
N THR A 93 -35.92 -0.79 2.05
CA THR A 93 -35.07 -0.44 3.21
C THR A 93 -34.93 1.08 3.32
N PRO A 94 -35.20 1.70 4.48
CA PRO A 94 -35.03 3.14 4.66
C PRO A 94 -33.59 3.59 4.41
N VAL A 95 -33.42 4.65 3.61
CA VAL A 95 -32.13 5.31 3.38
C VAL A 95 -32.09 6.57 4.24
N ILE A 96 -31.06 6.65 5.07
CA ILE A 96 -30.92 7.68 6.11
C ILE A 96 -29.69 8.51 5.79
N LEU A 97 -29.82 9.83 5.87
CA LEU A 97 -28.68 10.72 5.78
C LEU A 97 -27.87 10.64 7.06
N ALA A 98 -26.63 10.17 6.94
CA ALA A 98 -25.59 10.52 7.89
C ALA A 98 -25.04 11.92 7.57
N GLY A 99 -24.02 12.38 8.27
CA GLY A 99 -23.36 13.65 7.96
C GLY A 99 -21.88 13.49 7.66
N ALA A 100 -21.15 14.57 7.80
CA ALA A 100 -19.71 14.65 7.57
C ALA A 100 -18.98 13.51 8.30
N ASP A 101 -18.00 12.93 7.62
CA ASP A 101 -17.25 11.77 8.08
C ASP A 101 -16.50 12.05 9.39
N THR A 102 -15.90 13.25 9.51
CA THR A 102 -15.21 13.74 10.71
C THR A 102 -16.14 13.79 11.91
N GLN A 103 -17.34 14.37 11.74
CA GLN A 103 -18.32 14.50 12.79
C GLN A 103 -18.93 13.14 13.17
N CYS A 104 -19.21 12.27 12.20
CA CYS A 104 -19.66 10.91 12.45
C CYS A 104 -18.62 10.11 13.26
N ALA A 105 -17.34 10.22 12.90
CA ALA A 105 -16.27 9.56 13.62
C ALA A 105 -16.16 10.04 15.07
N LEU A 106 -16.26 11.36 15.30
CA LEU A 106 -16.18 11.97 16.62
C LEU A 106 -17.41 11.67 17.49
N LEU A 107 -18.60 11.59 16.88
CA LEU A 107 -19.81 11.13 17.55
C LEU A 107 -19.64 9.72 18.11
N ALA A 108 -18.98 8.82 17.38
CA ALA A 108 -18.76 7.44 17.80
C ALA A 108 -17.96 7.35 19.12
N VAL A 109 -17.03 8.26 19.38
CA VAL A 109 -16.28 8.33 20.67
C VAL A 109 -16.92 9.25 21.71
N GLY A 110 -18.13 9.76 21.43
CA GLY A 110 -18.92 10.56 22.37
C GLY A 110 -18.65 12.07 22.35
N CYS A 111 -17.83 12.57 21.41
CA CYS A 111 -17.61 14.01 21.25
C CYS A 111 -18.84 14.64 20.58
N SER A 112 -19.75 15.19 21.39
CA SER A 112 -21.03 15.71 20.86
C SER A 112 -21.69 16.82 21.70
N GLU A 113 -21.09 17.21 22.82
CA GLU A 113 -21.62 18.26 23.70
C GLU A 113 -20.77 19.54 23.62
N PRO A 114 -21.38 20.72 23.84
CA PRO A 114 -20.66 22.00 23.77
C PRO A 114 -19.44 22.03 24.69
N GLY A 115 -18.33 22.57 24.19
CA GLY A 115 -17.05 22.62 24.88
C GLY A 115 -16.15 21.39 24.65
N MET A 116 -16.68 20.30 24.10
CA MET A 116 -15.87 19.14 23.73
C MET A 116 -15.03 19.43 22.48
N VAL A 117 -13.78 18.95 22.51
CA VAL A 117 -12.84 19.07 21.40
C VAL A 117 -12.58 17.69 20.81
N GLY A 118 -12.79 17.57 19.50
CA GLY A 118 -12.52 16.38 18.71
C GLY A 118 -11.35 16.57 17.76
N ILE A 119 -10.54 15.52 17.59
CA ILE A 119 -9.45 15.45 16.61
C ILE A 119 -9.63 14.20 15.77
N VAL A 120 -9.56 14.34 14.44
CA VAL A 120 -9.48 13.20 13.53
C VAL A 120 -8.04 13.08 13.03
N ALA A 121 -7.31 12.08 13.51
CA ALA A 121 -5.93 11.81 13.19
C ALA A 121 -5.80 10.82 12.01
N GLY A 122 -6.14 11.30 10.81
CA GLY A 122 -6.08 10.56 9.54
C GLY A 122 -5.00 11.11 8.59
N SER A 123 -5.28 11.13 7.28
CA SER A 123 -4.42 11.78 6.29
C SER A 123 -4.20 13.26 6.59
N THR A 124 -5.21 13.93 7.13
CA THR A 124 -5.13 15.29 7.69
C THR A 124 -5.55 15.30 9.16
N LEU A 125 -5.46 16.48 9.81
CA LEU A 125 -5.76 16.68 11.23
C LEU A 125 -6.86 17.73 11.47
N PRO A 126 -8.12 17.50 11.05
CA PRO A 126 -9.19 18.39 11.44
C PRO A 126 -9.40 18.35 12.96
N VAL A 127 -9.57 19.55 13.52
CA VAL A 127 -9.76 19.84 14.94
C VAL A 127 -11.10 20.56 15.06
N GLN A 128 -11.99 19.99 15.84
CA GLN A 128 -13.38 20.42 15.97
C GLN A 128 -13.70 20.81 17.40
N LEU A 129 -14.34 21.96 17.60
CA LEU A 129 -14.91 22.39 18.88
C LEU A 129 -16.42 22.44 18.76
N VAL A 130 -17.10 21.60 19.54
CA VAL A 130 -18.57 21.57 19.57
C VAL A 130 -19.10 22.77 20.34
N THR A 131 -20.14 23.42 19.81
CA THR A 131 -20.75 24.63 20.37
C THR A 131 -22.28 24.52 20.42
N SER A 132 -22.90 25.32 21.30
CA SER A 132 -24.34 25.33 21.52
C SER A 132 -25.12 26.22 20.55
N ARG A 133 -24.42 27.02 19.74
CA ARG A 133 -24.95 27.96 18.75
C ARG A 133 -23.90 28.22 17.67
N PRO A 134 -24.27 28.68 16.45
CA PRO A 134 -23.28 29.00 15.44
C PRO A 134 -22.47 30.22 15.88
N TRP A 135 -21.18 30.19 15.59
CA TRP A 135 -20.24 31.27 15.81
C TRP A 135 -19.56 31.57 14.50
N VAL A 136 -19.20 32.83 14.25
CA VAL A 136 -18.42 33.19 13.07
C VAL A 136 -17.16 33.89 13.56
N ASP A 137 -16.00 33.37 13.18
CA ASP A 137 -14.74 34.07 13.44
C ASP A 137 -14.64 35.27 12.51
N THR A 138 -14.69 36.48 13.07
CA THR A 138 -14.59 37.72 12.27
C THR A 138 -13.25 37.88 11.57
N ARG A 139 -12.23 37.11 11.98
CA ARG A 139 -10.92 37.05 11.31
C ARG A 139 -10.89 36.01 10.19
N ALA A 140 -11.95 35.21 10.03
CA ALA A 140 -12.08 34.14 9.05
C ALA A 140 -10.94 33.12 9.10
N ARG A 141 -10.46 32.75 10.30
CA ARG A 141 -9.38 31.77 10.44
C ARG A 141 -9.88 30.33 10.39
N VAL A 142 -11.13 30.10 10.76
CA VAL A 142 -11.81 28.79 10.87
C VAL A 142 -13.15 28.84 10.16
N TRP A 143 -13.75 27.69 9.87
CA TRP A 143 -15.13 27.62 9.39
C TRP A 143 -16.08 27.07 10.44
N THR A 144 -17.37 27.21 10.16
CA THR A 144 -18.46 26.78 11.03
C THR A 144 -19.40 25.89 10.25
N ALA A 145 -19.85 24.80 10.87
CA ALA A 145 -20.84 23.91 10.28
C ALA A 145 -21.89 23.50 11.32
N PRO A 146 -23.10 23.14 10.89
CA PRO A 146 -24.01 22.37 11.72
C PRO A 146 -23.35 21.08 12.19
N HIS A 147 -23.61 20.69 13.43
CA HIS A 147 -23.17 19.39 13.93
C HIS A 147 -24.22 18.33 13.57
N VAL A 148 -23.80 17.09 13.30
CA VAL A 148 -24.69 15.93 13.03
C VAL A 148 -25.70 15.63 14.15
N ARG A 149 -25.46 16.19 15.34
CA ARG A 149 -26.40 16.17 16.46
C ARG A 149 -27.24 17.44 16.42
N ALA A 150 -28.56 17.26 16.38
CA ALA A 150 -29.50 18.39 16.32
C ALA A 150 -29.26 19.43 17.44
N GLY A 151 -29.28 20.72 17.06
CA GLY A 151 -29.12 21.85 17.98
C GLY A 151 -27.69 22.04 18.50
N ARG A 152 -26.70 21.57 17.74
CA ARG A 152 -25.27 21.74 17.98
C ARG A 152 -24.59 22.22 16.70
N TRP A 153 -23.45 22.88 16.87
CA TRP A 153 -22.60 23.37 15.79
C TRP A 153 -21.16 23.00 16.07
N VAL A 154 -20.33 23.08 15.05
CA VAL A 154 -18.89 22.87 15.16
C VAL A 154 -18.14 24.07 14.59
N LEU A 155 -17.15 24.54 15.35
CA LEU A 155 -16.06 25.35 14.82
C LEU A 155 -14.94 24.39 14.45
N GLU A 156 -14.43 24.49 13.24
CA GLU A 156 -13.43 23.56 12.73
C GLU A 156 -12.22 24.29 12.16
N ALA A 157 -11.06 23.80 12.55
CA ALA A 157 -9.76 24.15 12.00
C ALA A 157 -9.07 22.87 11.50
N ASN A 158 -8.00 23.00 10.72
CA ASN A 158 -7.19 21.86 10.30
C ASN A 158 -5.72 22.06 10.68
N ALA A 159 -5.15 21.10 11.40
CA ALA A 159 -3.76 21.13 11.84
C ALA A 159 -2.76 20.64 10.77
N GLY A 160 -3.22 20.39 9.54
CA GLY A 160 -2.42 20.09 8.36
C GLY A 160 -2.44 18.62 7.95
N ALA A 161 -1.58 18.26 7.01
CA ALA A 161 -1.42 16.89 6.52
C ALA A 161 -0.60 16.06 7.52
N ALA A 162 -1.14 14.97 8.03
CA ALA A 162 -0.45 14.11 9.00
C ALA A 162 -0.14 12.73 8.42
N GLY A 163 -1.16 11.90 8.19
CA GLY A 163 -0.96 10.51 7.73
C GLY A 163 -0.06 10.42 6.50
N ASP A 164 -0.33 11.24 5.48
CA ASP A 164 0.42 11.23 4.22
C ASP A 164 1.87 11.68 4.41
N VAL A 165 2.10 12.65 5.31
CA VAL A 165 3.45 13.14 5.64
C VAL A 165 4.21 12.11 6.46
N VAL A 166 3.54 11.46 7.42
CA VAL A 166 4.12 10.37 8.22
C VAL A 166 4.48 9.19 7.34
N GLU A 167 3.62 8.81 6.40
CA GLU A 167 3.88 7.76 5.41
C GLU A 167 5.08 8.11 4.53
N TRP A 168 5.11 9.33 3.98
CA TRP A 168 6.22 9.81 3.16
C TRP A 168 7.57 9.75 3.89
N PHE A 169 7.64 10.26 5.13
CA PHE A 169 8.85 10.18 5.95
C PHE A 169 9.18 8.75 6.35
N ALA A 170 8.17 7.92 6.62
CA ALA A 170 8.39 6.54 7.00
C ALA A 170 8.98 5.73 5.85
N ASP A 171 8.45 5.88 4.64
CA ASP A 171 8.98 5.22 3.45
C ASP A 171 10.40 5.69 3.14
N ALA A 172 10.68 6.98 3.32
CA ALA A 172 12.01 7.55 3.11
C ALA A 172 13.04 7.09 4.16
N LEU A 173 12.64 6.96 5.43
CA LEU A 173 13.55 6.61 6.54
C LEU A 173 13.66 5.10 6.77
N TYR A 174 12.67 4.32 6.36
CA TYR A 174 12.55 2.88 6.58
C TYR A 174 12.09 2.13 5.30
N PRO A 175 12.79 2.28 4.17
CA PRO A 175 12.37 1.67 2.90
C PRO A 175 12.26 0.14 2.96
N GLU A 176 13.04 -0.50 3.84
CA GLU A 176 13.07 -1.95 4.02
C GLU A 176 12.02 -2.47 5.04
N ALA A 177 11.27 -1.59 5.70
CA ALA A 177 10.32 -2.02 6.73
C ALA A 177 9.00 -2.51 6.11
N THR A 178 8.51 -3.66 6.57
CA THR A 178 7.15 -4.20 6.25
C THR A 178 6.02 -3.18 6.48
N ARG A 179 6.20 -2.36 7.53
CA ARG A 179 5.22 -1.39 8.04
C ARG A 179 5.96 -0.11 8.43
N PRO A 180 6.43 0.67 7.46
CA PRO A 180 7.30 1.82 7.70
C PRO A 180 6.72 2.78 8.74
N VAL A 181 5.43 3.11 8.63
CA VAL A 181 4.74 4.03 9.57
C VAL A 181 4.77 3.51 11.01
N ALA A 182 4.56 2.20 11.21
CA ALA A 182 4.61 1.62 12.54
C ALA A 182 6.03 1.66 13.12
N HIS A 183 7.04 1.42 12.27
CA HIS A 183 8.44 1.53 12.65
C HIS A 183 8.81 2.97 13.04
N LEU A 184 8.43 3.96 12.22
CA LEU A 184 8.66 5.39 12.51
C LEU A 184 8.06 5.78 13.86
N LEU A 185 6.80 5.42 14.10
CA LEU A 185 6.10 5.76 15.35
C LEU A 185 6.70 5.05 16.57
N ALA A 186 7.20 3.82 16.40
CA ALA A 186 7.89 3.09 17.46
C ALA A 186 9.26 3.72 17.77
N GLU A 187 10.07 4.04 16.75
CA GLU A 187 11.38 4.67 16.93
C GLU A 187 11.25 6.09 17.51
N ALA A 188 10.20 6.84 17.15
CA ALA A 188 9.85 8.11 17.79
C ALA A 188 9.61 7.96 19.30
N GLY A 189 9.14 6.80 19.76
CA GLY A 189 8.93 6.47 21.16
C GLY A 189 10.23 6.35 21.97
N LEU A 190 11.37 6.11 21.30
CA LEU A 190 12.69 5.99 21.92
C LEU A 190 13.32 7.35 22.25
N ALA A 191 12.88 8.43 21.60
CA ALA A 191 13.37 9.78 21.85
C ALA A 191 12.62 10.45 23.00
N ALA A 192 13.35 11.27 23.77
CA ALA A 192 12.78 12.10 24.82
C ALA A 192 11.98 13.29 24.24
N PRO A 193 11.05 13.89 25.02
CA PRO A 193 10.36 15.13 24.64
C PRO A 193 11.33 16.21 24.14
N GLY A 194 10.97 16.85 23.03
CA GLY A 194 11.79 17.88 22.37
C GLY A 194 12.82 17.32 21.39
N ALA A 195 12.80 16.01 21.13
CA ALA A 195 13.51 15.36 20.04
C ALA A 195 15.02 15.68 19.95
N GLY A 196 15.67 16.02 21.06
CA GLY A 196 17.08 16.45 21.06
C GLY A 196 17.34 17.75 20.30
N GLY A 197 16.35 18.62 20.18
CA GLY A 197 16.45 19.91 19.48
C GLY A 197 16.08 19.86 17.99
N VAL A 198 15.46 18.77 17.52
CA VAL A 198 14.88 18.68 16.18
C VAL A 198 13.52 19.38 16.17
N PHE A 199 13.35 20.37 15.29
CA PHE A 199 12.09 21.06 15.07
C PHE A 199 11.52 20.72 13.70
N SER A 200 10.23 20.41 13.65
CA SER A 200 9.52 20.15 12.38
C SER A 200 8.29 21.03 12.25
N SER A 201 8.10 21.60 11.05
CA SER A 201 6.82 22.14 10.58
C SER A 201 6.20 21.29 9.46
N PHE A 202 6.80 20.14 9.12
CA PHE A 202 6.24 19.26 8.09
C PHE A 202 4.86 18.74 8.52
N GLY A 203 3.88 18.96 7.66
CA GLY A 203 2.50 18.55 7.91
C GLY A 203 1.77 19.34 8.99
N ALA A 204 2.44 20.29 9.64
CA ALA A 204 1.93 21.07 10.75
C ALA A 204 1.44 22.43 10.23
N ALA A 205 0.15 22.71 10.40
CA ALA A 205 -0.48 23.95 9.97
C ALA A 205 -1.30 24.58 11.08
N ILE A 206 -1.29 25.92 11.15
CA ILE A 206 -2.28 26.68 11.92
C ILE A 206 -3.23 27.26 10.90
N MET A 207 -4.48 26.81 10.92
CA MET A 207 -5.41 27.13 9.86
C MET A 207 -5.74 28.62 9.83
N ASN A 208 -5.72 29.18 8.62
CA ASN A 208 -6.28 30.48 8.31
C ASN A 208 -7.15 30.37 7.04
N ALA A 209 -8.47 30.21 7.20
CA ALA A 209 -9.39 30.04 6.08
C ALA A 209 -9.43 31.25 5.11
N ARG A 210 -9.03 32.44 5.57
CA ARG A 210 -8.96 33.67 4.75
C ARG A 210 -7.85 33.60 3.70
N GLU A 211 -6.74 32.99 4.07
CA GLU A 211 -5.50 32.98 3.30
C GLU A 211 -4.95 31.56 3.25
N LEU A 212 -5.55 30.74 2.39
CA LEU A 212 -5.07 29.38 2.15
C LEU A 212 -3.81 29.45 1.29
N SER A 213 -2.67 29.03 1.86
CA SER A 213 -1.39 28.96 1.16
C SER A 213 -1.03 27.52 0.78
N PHE A 214 -0.10 27.39 -0.17
CA PHE A 214 0.45 26.08 -0.52
C PHE A 214 1.27 25.54 0.67
N PRO A 215 1.06 24.29 1.10
CA PRO A 215 1.70 23.77 2.30
C PRO A 215 3.22 23.64 2.11
N VAL A 216 3.99 24.31 2.98
CA VAL A 216 5.46 24.22 3.03
C VAL A 216 5.87 23.74 4.41
N GLY A 217 6.70 22.71 4.45
CA GLY A 217 7.20 22.09 5.66
C GLY A 217 8.71 22.21 5.79
N THR A 218 9.21 22.28 7.01
CA THR A 218 10.63 22.48 7.28
C THR A 218 11.08 21.57 8.41
N LEU A 219 12.33 21.11 8.35
CA LEU A 219 12.96 20.31 9.38
C LEU A 219 14.28 20.97 9.75
N ALA A 220 14.42 21.38 11.01
CA ALA A 220 15.60 22.06 11.54
C ALA A 220 16.27 21.20 12.61
N LEU A 221 17.57 20.96 12.46
CA LEU A 221 18.38 20.13 13.34
C LEU A 221 19.85 20.57 13.33
N SER A 222 20.60 20.23 14.38
CA SER A 222 22.03 20.49 14.45
C SER A 222 22.83 19.41 13.73
N HIS A 223 23.75 19.81 12.84
CA HIS A 223 24.67 18.88 12.16
C HIS A 223 25.84 18.42 13.06
N MET A 224 25.95 18.97 14.27
CA MET A 224 26.95 18.58 15.28
C MET A 224 26.46 17.44 16.19
N ASP A 225 25.38 16.75 15.82
CA ASP A 225 24.85 15.63 16.60
C ASP A 225 25.72 14.37 16.40
N GLU A 226 26.48 14.00 17.41
CA GLU A 226 27.40 12.85 17.40
C GLU A 226 26.73 11.51 17.77
N GLY A 227 25.40 11.47 18.01
CA GLY A 227 24.69 10.25 18.42
C GLY A 227 24.76 9.10 17.38
N ALA A 228 24.50 7.86 17.80
CA ALA A 228 24.38 6.73 16.87
C ALA A 228 23.20 6.92 15.89
N LEU A 229 23.26 6.30 14.70
CA LEU A 229 22.26 6.49 13.63
C LEU A 229 20.82 6.26 14.10
N GLY A 230 20.56 5.19 14.88
CA GLY A 230 19.23 4.91 15.43
C GLY A 230 18.73 6.01 16.38
N THR A 231 19.63 6.60 17.19
CA THR A 231 19.28 7.75 18.04
C THR A 231 18.94 8.99 17.20
N ARG A 232 19.63 9.22 16.07
CA ARG A 232 19.33 10.33 15.16
C ARG A 232 17.99 10.15 14.47
N ARG A 233 17.68 8.95 13.96
CA ARG A 233 16.37 8.65 13.33
C ARG A 233 15.23 8.75 14.32
N ALA A 234 15.39 8.21 15.54
CA ALA A 234 14.42 8.37 16.63
C ALA A 234 14.06 9.85 16.89
N ARG A 235 15.08 10.73 16.90
CA ARG A 235 14.89 12.18 17.06
C ARG A 235 14.18 12.82 15.87
N LEU A 236 14.52 12.46 14.64
CA LEU A 236 13.80 12.94 13.46
C LEU A 236 12.33 12.54 13.47
N ALA A 237 12.06 11.26 13.70
CA ALA A 237 10.71 10.72 13.81
C ALA A 237 9.93 11.43 14.93
N ARG A 238 10.55 11.63 16.11
CA ARG A 238 9.92 12.32 17.23
C ARG A 238 9.64 13.79 16.94
N GLY A 239 10.58 14.52 16.33
CA GLY A 239 10.39 15.93 15.99
C GLY A 239 9.25 16.16 14.99
N LEU A 240 9.05 15.23 14.04
CA LEU A 240 7.91 15.24 13.12
C LEU A 240 6.58 15.11 13.87
N ILE A 241 6.46 14.11 14.74
CA ILE A 241 5.25 13.84 15.52
C ILE A 241 4.93 14.98 16.50
N GLU A 242 5.95 15.53 17.16
CA GLU A 242 5.80 16.68 18.05
C GLU A 242 5.33 17.93 17.30
N GLY A 243 5.88 18.21 16.11
CA GLY A 243 5.45 19.33 15.26
C GLY A 243 3.96 19.29 14.93
N MET A 244 3.45 18.13 14.54
CA MET A 244 2.02 17.92 14.27
C MET A 244 1.16 18.08 15.54
N ALA A 245 1.62 17.57 16.69
CA ALA A 245 0.94 17.75 17.97
C ALA A 245 0.90 19.23 18.41
N TYR A 246 1.95 20.01 18.14
CA TYR A 246 1.96 21.45 18.39
C TYR A 246 0.95 22.20 17.51
N ALA A 247 0.84 21.82 16.23
CA ALA A 247 -0.19 22.38 15.34
C ALA A 247 -1.61 22.07 15.84
N ILE A 248 -1.87 20.85 16.32
CA ILE A 248 -3.15 20.50 16.97
C ILE A 248 -3.43 21.47 18.12
N ARG A 249 -2.49 21.62 19.06
CA ARG A 249 -2.64 22.51 20.21
C ARG A 249 -2.94 23.94 19.79
N ALA A 250 -2.19 24.47 18.83
CA ALA A 250 -2.38 25.83 18.33
C ALA A 250 -3.78 26.05 17.74
N ASN A 251 -4.32 25.07 17.01
CA ASN A 251 -5.68 25.16 16.47
C ASN A 251 -6.74 25.01 17.57
N VAL A 252 -6.52 24.18 18.60
CA VAL A 252 -7.42 24.12 19.77
C VAL A 252 -7.46 25.46 20.49
N GLU A 253 -6.31 26.08 20.76
CA GLU A 253 -6.20 27.41 21.37
C GLU A 253 -6.93 28.46 20.52
N GLN A 254 -6.75 28.42 19.19
CA GLN A 254 -7.45 29.31 18.25
C GLN A 254 -8.98 29.16 18.32
N LEU A 255 -9.49 27.92 18.32
CA LEU A 255 -10.93 27.64 18.38
C LEU A 255 -11.55 28.13 19.69
N ARG A 256 -10.84 27.96 20.81
CA ARG A 256 -11.29 28.41 22.15
C ARG A 256 -11.23 29.92 22.34
N ALA A 257 -10.30 30.58 21.65
CA ALA A 257 -10.18 32.04 21.69
C ALA A 257 -11.33 32.77 20.99
N ILE A 258 -12.13 32.07 20.17
CA ILE A 258 -13.35 32.63 19.58
C ILE A 258 -14.37 32.83 20.70
N PRO A 259 -14.80 34.07 21.01
CA PRO A 259 -15.60 34.36 22.20
C PRO A 259 -16.89 33.53 22.26
N GLN A 260 -17.00 32.61 23.23
CA GLN A 260 -18.21 31.78 23.42
C GLN A 260 -19.24 32.39 24.40
N GLY A 261 -18.97 33.60 24.92
CA GLY A 261 -19.95 34.56 25.45
C GLY A 261 -20.00 34.76 26.98
N ALA A 262 -20.15 36.02 27.41
CA ALA A 262 -20.93 36.43 28.58
C ALA A 262 -21.88 37.59 28.16
N THR A 263 -23.09 37.56 28.71
CA THR A 263 -24.31 38.38 28.52
C THR A 263 -24.07 39.90 28.68
N ASP A 264 -24.74 40.82 27.98
CA ASP A 264 -26.15 41.21 28.13
C ASP A 264 -26.68 42.03 26.94
N ALA A 265 -28.00 42.00 26.76
CA ALA A 265 -28.74 42.80 25.81
C ALA A 265 -28.66 44.30 26.13
N GLY A 266 -28.52 45.13 25.09
CA GLY A 266 -29.03 46.50 25.09
C GLY A 266 -28.04 47.59 24.68
N SER A 267 -28.38 48.25 23.57
CA SER A 267 -28.12 49.66 23.24
C SER A 267 -27.02 50.00 22.23
N ASN A 268 -27.53 50.53 21.11
CA ASN A 268 -27.03 51.61 20.27
C ASN A 268 -25.86 51.39 19.30
N VAL A 269 -26.30 51.20 18.05
CA VAL A 269 -25.77 51.78 16.83
C VAL A 269 -25.51 53.30 17.00
N ALA A 270 -24.25 53.70 16.83
CA ALA A 270 -23.73 54.96 16.28
C ALA A 270 -22.20 54.87 16.49
N GLY A 271 -21.37 54.65 15.47
CA GLY A 271 -21.05 55.59 14.41
C GLY A 271 -19.70 56.23 14.73
N GLU A 272 -18.65 55.91 13.98
CA GLU A 272 -17.62 56.85 13.49
C GLU A 272 -16.54 56.11 12.68
N GLU A 273 -16.38 56.57 11.43
CA GLU A 273 -15.25 56.29 10.55
C GLU A 273 -13.96 56.89 11.13
N GLN A 274 -12.87 56.13 11.15
CA GLN A 274 -11.51 56.70 11.17
C GLN A 274 -10.63 56.00 10.13
N SER A 275 -10.02 56.83 9.29
CA SER A 275 -9.07 56.50 8.21
C SER A 275 -7.80 55.78 8.69
N PRO A 276 -7.08 55.07 7.78
CA PRO A 276 -5.98 54.19 8.14
C PRO A 276 -4.67 54.97 8.36
N GLY A 277 -4.08 54.82 9.54
CA GLY A 277 -2.77 55.37 9.92
C GLY A 277 -1.85 54.28 10.44
N ALA A 278 -0.76 54.04 9.71
CA ALA A 278 0.51 53.40 10.03
C ALA A 278 0.66 52.59 11.35
N GLY A 279 0.94 51.30 11.19
CA GLY A 279 1.91 50.54 12.00
C GLY A 279 1.65 50.43 13.49
N SER A 280 0.79 49.50 13.90
CA SER A 280 0.80 48.95 15.25
C SER A 280 0.89 47.43 15.21
N VAL A 281 2.07 46.93 15.57
CA VAL A 281 2.32 45.54 15.96
C VAL A 281 1.38 45.23 17.13
N ASP A 282 0.59 44.16 17.01
CA ASP A 282 -0.24 43.66 18.11
C ASP A 282 0.63 43.43 19.36
N PRO A 283 0.20 43.84 20.56
CA PRO A 283 0.99 43.67 21.75
C PRO A 283 1.17 42.18 22.05
N VAL A 284 2.43 41.75 22.17
CA VAL A 284 2.84 40.45 22.71
C VAL A 284 2.06 40.20 24.01
N PRO A 285 1.33 39.07 24.14
CA PRO A 285 0.63 38.76 25.38
C PRO A 285 1.65 38.58 26.50
N ARG A 286 1.37 39.18 27.67
CA ARG A 286 2.20 39.10 28.88
C ARG A 286 2.52 37.64 29.24
N GLU A 287 3.75 37.39 29.70
CA GLU A 287 4.35 36.08 30.05
C GLU A 287 3.59 35.22 31.10
N ASP A 288 2.46 35.68 31.65
CA ASP A 288 1.76 35.03 32.76
C ASP A 288 0.35 34.49 32.41
N ALA A 289 -0.10 34.55 31.16
CA ALA A 289 -1.38 33.96 30.76
C ALA A 289 -1.19 32.52 30.24
N GLN A 290 -0.95 31.57 31.14
CA GLN A 290 -1.11 30.14 30.87
C GLN A 290 -2.54 29.89 30.37
N HIS A 291 -2.75 29.82 29.06
CA HIS A 291 -3.97 29.24 28.51
C HIS A 291 -3.81 27.72 28.64
N GLU A 292 -4.11 27.19 29.82
CA GLU A 292 -4.28 25.75 30.02
C GLU A 292 -5.42 25.29 29.11
N VAL A 293 -5.18 24.24 28.31
CA VAL A 293 -6.25 23.59 27.58
C VAL A 293 -7.08 22.84 28.61
N ASP A 294 -8.12 23.42 29.18
CA ASP A 294 -9.01 22.71 30.12
C ASP A 294 -9.84 21.60 29.43
N GLY A 295 -10.06 20.45 30.09
CA GLY A 295 -11.01 19.43 29.66
C GLY A 295 -10.40 18.11 29.15
N GLU A 296 -11.19 17.32 28.42
CA GLU A 296 -10.78 16.04 27.81
C GLU A 296 -10.79 16.19 26.28
N ILE A 297 -9.80 15.62 25.60
CA ILE A 297 -9.71 15.59 24.14
C ILE A 297 -10.21 14.26 23.60
N PHE A 298 -11.07 14.29 22.59
CA PHE A 298 -11.57 13.11 21.91
C PHE A 298 -10.81 12.91 20.60
N MET A 299 -10.26 11.73 20.37
CA MET A 299 -9.42 11.49 19.20
C MET A 299 -9.77 10.17 18.49
N VAL A 300 -9.88 10.24 17.16
CA VAL A 300 -10.18 9.13 16.26
C VAL A 300 -9.22 9.14 15.07
N GLY A 301 -9.23 8.11 14.22
CA GLY A 301 -8.40 8.06 12.99
C GLY A 301 -7.27 7.03 13.04
N GLY A 302 -6.57 6.84 11.92
CA GLY A 302 -5.56 5.79 11.77
C GLY A 302 -4.38 5.91 12.74
N LEU A 303 -3.93 7.13 13.03
CA LEU A 303 -2.78 7.40 13.90
C LEU A 303 -3.07 7.07 15.37
N THR A 304 -4.34 6.99 15.79
CA THR A 304 -4.71 6.62 17.17
C THR A 304 -4.39 5.18 17.51
N ARG A 305 -4.03 4.35 16.52
CA ARG A 305 -3.52 3.00 16.76
C ARG A 305 -2.15 3.00 17.43
N SER A 306 -1.38 4.08 17.29
CA SER A 306 -0.10 4.25 17.97
C SER A 306 -0.30 4.79 19.38
N SER A 307 0.21 4.07 20.39
CA SER A 307 0.28 4.60 21.76
C SER A 307 1.21 5.80 21.86
N VAL A 308 2.34 5.80 21.13
CA VAL A 308 3.30 6.92 21.12
C VAL A 308 2.63 8.21 20.64
N TRP A 309 1.90 8.15 19.53
CA TRP A 309 1.15 9.30 19.01
C TRP A 309 0.18 9.86 20.06
N ARG A 310 -0.64 8.99 20.65
CA ARG A 310 -1.63 9.39 21.67
C ARG A 310 -0.99 9.99 22.91
N THR A 311 0.12 9.42 23.37
CA THR A 311 0.89 9.92 24.50
C THR A 311 1.46 11.31 24.20
N VAL A 312 2.09 11.50 23.04
CA VAL A 312 2.65 12.81 22.66
C VAL A 312 1.54 13.86 22.55
N VAL A 313 0.41 13.55 21.91
CA VAL A 313 -0.72 14.49 21.85
C VAL A 313 -1.22 14.82 23.26
N ALA A 314 -1.46 13.84 24.13
CA ALA A 314 -1.93 14.11 25.49
C ALA A 314 -0.94 14.96 26.29
N GLU A 315 0.35 14.66 26.21
CA GLU A 315 1.41 15.39 26.93
C GLU A 315 1.59 16.81 26.36
N VAL A 316 1.49 17.01 25.04
CA VAL A 316 1.55 18.34 24.42
C VAL A 316 0.33 19.18 24.78
N MET A 317 -0.86 18.58 24.79
CA MET A 317 -2.11 19.23 25.18
C MET A 317 -2.18 19.51 26.69
N GLY A 318 -1.49 18.70 27.52
CA GLY A 318 -1.54 18.78 28.97
C GLY A 318 -2.83 18.23 29.59
N VAL A 319 -3.67 17.56 28.81
CA VAL A 319 -4.97 17.01 29.25
C VAL A 319 -5.20 15.57 28.82
N PRO A 320 -6.12 14.85 29.49
CA PRO A 320 -6.48 13.50 29.10
C PRO A 320 -6.99 13.41 27.66
N VAL A 321 -6.60 12.34 26.98
CA VAL A 321 -7.03 12.00 25.63
C VAL A 321 -7.82 10.71 25.67
N ARG A 322 -9.08 10.77 25.23
CA ARG A 322 -9.92 9.60 24.96
C ARG A 322 -9.83 9.25 23.49
N SER A 323 -9.45 8.02 23.21
CA SER A 323 -9.29 7.53 21.84
C SER A 323 -9.91 6.16 21.65
N THR A 324 -10.17 5.79 20.40
CA THR A 324 -10.60 4.44 20.01
C THR A 324 -9.49 3.72 19.25
N ILE A 325 -9.41 2.39 19.41
CA ILE A 325 -8.44 1.53 18.72
C ILE A 325 -9.06 0.80 17.51
N GLY A 326 -10.37 0.98 17.26
CA GLY A 326 -11.10 0.32 16.17
C GLY A 326 -10.94 1.01 14.80
N GLY A 327 -11.08 0.23 13.71
CA GLY A 327 -11.28 0.77 12.36
C GLY A 327 -12.74 1.15 12.10
N GLN A 328 -13.00 1.89 11.01
CA GLN A 328 -14.36 2.19 10.50
C GLN A 328 -15.26 3.02 11.44
N VAL A 329 -14.67 3.96 12.18
CA VAL A 329 -15.36 4.81 13.17
C VAL A 329 -16.40 5.76 12.57
N SER A 330 -16.16 6.29 11.36
CA SER A 330 -17.13 7.14 10.66
C SER A 330 -18.37 6.36 10.26
N ALA A 331 -18.19 5.13 9.74
CA ALA A 331 -19.29 4.23 9.40
C ALA A 331 -20.11 3.83 10.65
N LEU A 332 -19.45 3.61 11.78
CA LEU A 332 -20.15 3.38 13.04
C LEU A 332 -20.95 4.61 13.49
N GLY A 333 -20.40 5.81 13.39
CA GLY A 333 -21.14 7.05 13.64
C GLY A 333 -22.39 7.17 12.78
N ALA A 334 -22.28 6.90 11.48
CA ALA A 334 -23.40 6.86 10.56
C ALA A 334 -24.45 5.80 10.96
N ALA A 335 -24.01 4.60 11.35
CA ALA A 335 -24.89 3.52 11.82
C ALA A 335 -25.62 3.88 13.12
N LEU A 336 -24.96 4.56 14.07
CA LEU A 336 -25.58 5.05 15.30
C LEU A 336 -26.70 6.06 14.99
N MET A 337 -26.48 6.94 14.01
CA MET A 337 -27.50 7.88 13.56
C MET A 337 -28.66 7.18 12.86
N ALA A 338 -28.37 6.21 12.00
CA ALA A 338 -29.40 5.38 11.37
C ALA A 338 -30.26 4.66 12.41
N GLY A 339 -29.64 4.08 13.45
CA GLY A 339 -30.35 3.43 14.55
C GLY A 339 -31.25 4.40 15.32
N ALA A 340 -30.73 5.59 15.66
CA ALA A 340 -31.50 6.62 16.34
C ALA A 340 -32.72 7.08 15.50
N ALA A 341 -32.55 7.25 14.19
CA ALA A 341 -33.61 7.69 13.28
C ALA A 341 -34.78 6.71 13.18
N VAL A 342 -34.54 5.40 13.32
CA VAL A 342 -35.58 4.37 13.31
C VAL A 342 -36.10 4.01 14.72
N GLY A 343 -35.74 4.79 15.73
CA GLY A 343 -36.23 4.62 17.10
C GLY A 343 -35.56 3.50 17.89
N LEU A 344 -34.43 2.95 17.41
CA LEU A 344 -33.57 2.14 18.27
C LEU A 344 -32.97 3.07 19.31
N ARG A 345 -33.35 2.89 20.59
CA ARG A 345 -32.87 3.74 21.68
C ARG A 345 -31.34 3.76 21.68
N ALA A 346 -30.75 4.94 21.47
CA ALA A 346 -29.36 5.23 21.80
C ALA A 346 -29.20 5.28 23.33
N GLY A 347 -29.29 4.12 23.97
CA GLY A 347 -29.09 3.99 25.40
C GLY A 347 -28.79 2.56 25.73
N ARG A 348 -27.50 2.26 25.99
CA ARG A 348 -26.89 1.08 26.68
C ARG A 348 -27.44 -0.34 26.45
N GLU A 349 -28.52 -0.54 25.70
CA GLU A 349 -29.30 -1.77 25.57
C GLU A 349 -29.47 -2.20 24.10
N MET A 350 -28.63 -1.69 23.19
CA MET A 350 -28.14 -2.52 22.10
C MET A 350 -26.86 -3.18 22.59
N GLY A 351 -26.95 -4.44 23.02
CA GLY A 351 -25.76 -5.24 23.27
C GLY A 351 -24.89 -5.26 22.00
N THR A 352 -23.59 -5.04 22.19
CA THR A 352 -22.45 -5.33 21.28
C THR A 352 -21.83 -4.25 20.38
N VAL A 353 -21.92 -2.95 20.69
CA VAL A 353 -20.82 -2.04 20.28
C VAL A 353 -20.36 -1.16 21.44
N GLU A 354 -19.79 -1.78 22.47
CA GLU A 354 -18.81 -1.06 23.29
C GLU A 354 -17.57 -0.85 22.41
N LEU A 355 -17.44 0.36 21.86
CA LEU A 355 -16.15 0.76 21.31
C LEU A 355 -15.13 0.68 22.43
N ARG A 356 -14.07 -0.11 22.20
CA ARG A 356 -12.93 -0.12 23.09
C ARG A 356 -12.26 1.26 23.03
N THR A 357 -12.62 2.10 23.98
CA THR A 357 -12.00 3.41 24.19
C THR A 357 -10.85 3.26 25.18
N GLU A 358 -9.71 3.84 24.86
CA GLU A 358 -8.62 4.04 25.79
C GLU A 358 -8.61 5.50 26.26
N HIS A 359 -8.46 5.65 27.57
CA HIS A 359 -8.36 6.94 28.23
C HIS A 359 -6.93 7.08 28.73
N LEU A 360 -6.19 8.02 28.14
CA LEU A 360 -4.79 8.25 28.42
C LEU A 360 -4.64 9.56 29.18
N VAL A 361 -4.09 9.48 30.40
CA VAL A 361 -3.80 10.64 31.24
C VAL A 361 -2.33 11.04 31.03
N PRO A 362 -2.03 12.31 30.71
CA PRO A 362 -0.66 12.73 30.45
C PRO A 362 0.19 12.76 31.71
N GLU A 363 1.50 12.57 31.54
CA GLU A 363 2.45 12.73 32.63
C GLU A 363 2.74 14.23 32.87
N ALA A 364 2.51 14.71 34.09
CA ALA A 364 2.62 16.13 34.42
C ALA A 364 4.03 16.70 34.13
N GLY A 365 5.09 15.94 34.47
CA GLY A 365 6.48 16.37 34.25
C GLY A 365 6.81 16.58 32.76
N ARG A 366 6.33 15.68 31.89
CA ARG A 366 6.50 15.79 30.43
C ARG A 366 5.64 16.90 29.83
N SER A 367 4.43 17.08 30.35
CA SER A 367 3.53 18.15 29.90
C SER A 367 4.14 19.54 30.13
N ILE A 368 4.80 19.75 31.28
CA ILE A 368 5.54 20.98 31.57
C ILE A 368 6.67 21.21 30.55
N ALA A 369 7.38 20.16 30.15
CA ALA A 369 8.43 20.26 29.14
C ALA A 369 7.86 20.69 27.78
N TYR A 370 6.76 20.07 27.35
CA TYR A 370 6.10 20.43 26.09
C TYR A 370 5.51 21.82 26.08
N CYS A 371 5.05 22.37 27.20
CA CYS A 371 4.61 23.76 27.24
C CYS A 371 5.72 24.72 26.76
N ARG A 372 6.97 24.52 27.21
CA ARG A 372 8.10 25.34 26.74
C ARG A 372 8.41 25.09 25.27
N LEU A 373 8.50 23.82 24.86
CA LEU A 373 8.82 23.44 23.48
C LEU A 373 7.76 23.92 22.47
N TYR A 374 6.49 23.90 22.86
CA TYR A 374 5.38 24.44 22.07
C TYR A 374 5.53 25.95 21.84
N HIS A 375 5.87 26.72 22.89
CA HIS A 375 6.11 28.16 22.75
C HIS A 375 7.31 28.46 21.85
N ASP A 376 8.39 27.68 21.95
CA ASP A 376 9.55 27.80 21.06
C ASP A 376 9.17 27.49 19.60
N TRP A 377 8.37 26.44 19.38
CA TRP A 377 7.85 26.08 18.05
C TRP A 377 6.98 27.19 17.46
N ARG A 378 6.06 27.76 18.25
CA ARG A 378 5.21 28.91 17.85
C ARG A 378 6.05 30.11 17.43
N ARG A 379 7.02 30.49 18.27
CA ARG A 379 7.91 31.63 18.00
C ARG A 379 8.74 31.40 16.73
N LEU A 380 9.26 30.19 16.53
CA LEU A 380 10.02 29.85 15.33
C LEU A 380 9.15 29.93 14.08
N GLY A 381 7.91 29.44 14.14
CA GLY A 381 6.95 29.53 13.04
C GLY A 381 6.66 30.98 12.65
N GLU A 382 6.44 31.87 13.62
CA GLU A 382 6.20 33.30 13.37
C GLU A 382 7.40 33.99 12.69
N VAL A 383 8.63 33.65 13.09
CA VAL A 383 9.85 34.19 12.47
C VAL A 383 10.04 33.65 11.04
N ARG A 384 9.60 32.43 10.76
CA ARG A 384 9.78 31.77 9.45
C ARG A 384 8.66 32.04 8.45
N ALA A 385 7.48 32.47 8.90
CA ALA A 385 6.32 32.65 8.03
C ALA A 385 6.62 33.41 6.71
N PRO A 386 7.35 34.55 6.70
CA PRO A 386 7.67 35.24 5.45
C PRO A 386 8.54 34.43 4.49
N ALA A 387 9.43 33.58 5.02
CA ALA A 387 10.28 32.71 4.22
C ALA A 387 9.49 31.53 3.65
N ASP A 388 8.61 30.93 4.45
CA ASP A 388 7.77 29.81 4.03
C ASP A 388 6.72 30.28 3.00
N GLU A 389 6.18 31.50 3.12
CA GLU A 389 5.33 32.15 2.12
C GLU A 389 6.05 32.34 0.79
N LEU A 390 7.29 32.86 0.81
CA LEU A 390 8.10 33.01 -0.41
C LEU A 390 8.35 31.66 -1.09
N VAL A 391 8.64 30.61 -0.31
CA VAL A 391 8.82 29.25 -0.84
C VAL A 391 7.51 28.73 -1.45
N ALA A 392 6.36 28.98 -0.79
CA ALA A 392 5.05 28.61 -1.30
C ALA A 392 4.74 29.29 -2.64
N GLU A 393 5.02 30.60 -2.75
CA GLU A 393 4.88 31.34 -4.01
C GLU A 393 5.74 30.77 -5.12
N MET A 394 7.02 30.48 -4.84
CA MET A 394 7.93 29.85 -5.80
C MET A 394 7.43 28.47 -6.23
N ALA A 395 6.93 27.66 -5.28
CA ALA A 395 6.39 26.34 -5.55
C ALA A 395 5.12 26.40 -6.40
N VAL A 396 4.21 27.35 -6.12
CA VAL A 396 3.01 27.59 -6.93
C VAL A 396 3.37 28.07 -8.33
N GLN A 397 4.35 28.96 -8.48
CA GLN A 397 4.83 29.42 -9.78
C GLN A 397 5.43 28.27 -10.60
N ASP A 398 6.25 27.42 -9.98
CA ASP A 398 6.81 26.23 -10.63
C ASP A 398 5.69 25.23 -10.98
N LEU A 399 4.73 25.00 -10.07
CA LEU A 399 3.57 24.14 -10.34
C LEU A 399 2.74 24.68 -11.50
N LEU A 400 2.46 25.98 -11.56
CA LEU A 400 1.73 26.62 -12.66
C LEU A 400 2.53 26.61 -13.96
N ALA A 401 3.86 26.73 -13.90
CA ALA A 401 4.74 26.61 -15.07
C ALA A 401 4.83 25.16 -15.60
N ARG A 402 4.72 24.17 -14.69
CA ARG A 402 4.66 22.74 -15.02
C ARG A 402 3.27 22.23 -15.34
N THR A 403 2.23 22.95 -14.91
CA THR A 403 0.85 22.68 -15.29
C THR A 403 0.70 23.16 -16.73
N PRO A 404 0.61 22.26 -17.71
CA PRO A 404 0.42 22.71 -19.08
C PRO A 404 -0.87 23.52 -19.09
N ALA A 405 -0.86 24.70 -19.74
CA ALA A 405 -2.10 25.27 -20.23
C ALA A 405 -2.88 24.10 -20.85
N ALA A 406 -4.17 23.96 -20.52
CA ALA A 406 -5.04 22.88 -20.99
C ALA A 406 -5.34 22.94 -22.52
N THR A 407 -4.34 23.38 -23.28
CA THR A 407 -4.22 23.55 -24.72
C THR A 407 -2.84 23.19 -25.25
N GLU A 408 -1.93 22.61 -24.46
CA GLU A 408 -0.78 21.90 -25.03
C GLU A 408 -1.18 20.48 -25.38
N LYS A 409 -1.09 20.18 -26.68
CA LYS A 409 -1.27 18.85 -27.26
C LYS A 409 -0.60 17.84 -26.34
N ARG A 410 -1.38 16.86 -25.83
CA ARG A 410 -0.85 15.56 -25.40
C ARG A 410 0.14 15.14 -26.46
N VAL A 411 1.42 15.26 -26.14
CA VAL A 411 2.48 14.82 -27.01
C VAL A 411 2.42 13.30 -26.91
N SER A 412 1.76 12.67 -27.88
CA SER A 412 1.67 11.21 -27.95
C SER A 412 3.08 10.62 -27.87
N ALA A 413 3.28 9.63 -27.00
CA ALA A 413 4.45 8.78 -27.06
C ALA A 413 4.64 8.29 -28.52
N PRO A 414 5.88 8.16 -29.02
CA PRO A 414 6.08 7.52 -30.31
C PRO A 414 5.46 6.11 -30.27
N ALA A 415 4.84 5.67 -31.37
CA ALA A 415 4.33 4.31 -31.46
C ALA A 415 5.51 3.33 -31.32
N LEU A 416 5.58 2.62 -30.20
CA LEU A 416 6.71 1.77 -29.84
C LEU A 416 6.76 0.54 -30.75
N ARG A 417 7.94 0.14 -31.21
CA ARG A 417 8.15 -1.17 -31.85
C ARG A 417 8.59 -2.14 -30.78
N ILE A 418 7.72 -3.08 -30.44
CA ILE A 418 7.89 -4.00 -29.31
C ILE A 418 8.10 -5.41 -29.85
N LEU A 419 9.21 -6.05 -29.49
CA LEU A 419 9.40 -7.48 -29.70
C LEU A 419 9.17 -8.21 -28.36
N ALA A 420 8.25 -9.16 -28.34
CA ALA A 420 8.02 -10.02 -27.20
C ALA A 420 8.27 -11.49 -27.57
N THR A 421 9.31 -12.07 -26.96
CA THR A 421 9.64 -13.50 -27.03
C THR A 421 9.31 -14.23 -25.72
N ALA A 422 9.01 -13.50 -24.65
CA ALA A 422 8.38 -14.03 -23.45
C ALA A 422 6.93 -14.42 -23.73
N ASP A 423 6.44 -15.48 -23.07
CA ASP A 423 5.03 -15.86 -23.12
C ASP A 423 4.17 -14.83 -22.36
N ILE A 424 3.20 -14.20 -23.01
CA ILE A 424 2.33 -13.18 -22.39
C ILE A 424 0.88 -13.40 -22.80
N ASP A 425 -0.02 -13.15 -21.87
CA ASP A 425 -1.45 -13.37 -22.07
C ASP A 425 -2.05 -12.40 -23.09
N GLU A 426 -3.24 -12.72 -23.60
CA GLU A 426 -3.92 -11.92 -24.63
C GLU A 426 -4.20 -10.48 -24.17
N SER A 427 -4.64 -10.27 -22.92
CA SER A 427 -4.94 -8.93 -22.42
C SER A 427 -3.68 -8.08 -22.37
N SER A 428 -2.55 -8.67 -21.98
CA SER A 428 -1.26 -7.98 -22.02
C SER A 428 -0.82 -7.67 -23.44
N ARG A 429 -1.05 -8.57 -24.41
CA ARG A 429 -0.74 -8.33 -25.82
C ARG A 429 -1.57 -7.19 -26.42
N GLU A 430 -2.87 -7.14 -26.11
CA GLU A 430 -3.74 -6.03 -26.50
C GLU A 430 -3.26 -4.70 -25.90
N ALA A 431 -2.90 -4.70 -24.62
CA ALA A 431 -2.40 -3.51 -23.94
C ALA A 431 -1.05 -3.03 -24.51
N LEU A 432 -0.11 -3.94 -24.82
CA LEU A 432 1.14 -3.62 -25.50
C LEU A 432 0.89 -3.07 -26.91
N SER A 433 -0.07 -3.63 -27.63
CA SER A 433 -0.46 -3.15 -28.97
C SER A 433 -1.08 -1.75 -28.94
N ALA A 434 -1.66 -1.34 -27.81
CA ALA A 434 -2.11 0.03 -27.60
C ALA A 434 -0.93 1.02 -27.38
N LEU A 435 0.25 0.54 -26.97
CA LEU A 435 1.47 1.34 -26.83
C LEU A 435 2.26 1.42 -28.15
N GLY A 436 2.03 0.51 -29.11
CA GLY A 436 2.66 0.52 -30.42
C GLY A 436 2.52 -0.78 -31.22
N THR A 437 3.45 -1.03 -32.15
CA THR A 437 3.47 -2.25 -32.96
C THR A 437 4.11 -3.39 -32.17
N LEU A 438 3.31 -4.40 -31.80
CA LEU A 438 3.78 -5.62 -31.15
C LEU A 438 4.10 -6.71 -32.18
N THR A 439 5.32 -7.20 -32.16
CA THR A 439 5.71 -8.49 -32.75
C THR A 439 5.78 -9.51 -31.62
N TYR A 440 4.86 -10.48 -31.66
CA TYR A 440 4.80 -11.56 -30.68
C TYR A 440 5.33 -12.85 -31.29
N ALA A 441 6.39 -13.40 -30.71
CA ALA A 441 7.06 -14.61 -31.18
C ALA A 441 7.61 -15.41 -29.99
N PRO A 442 6.74 -15.98 -29.14
CA PRO A 442 7.15 -16.58 -27.89
C PRO A 442 8.09 -17.77 -28.12
N TYR A 443 9.12 -17.92 -27.28
CA TYR A 443 10.04 -19.07 -27.30
C TYR A 443 9.29 -20.41 -27.28
N ARG A 444 8.15 -20.49 -26.59
CA ARG A 444 7.35 -21.71 -26.47
C ARG A 444 6.76 -22.19 -27.79
N GLU A 445 6.53 -21.28 -28.74
CA GLU A 445 6.03 -21.63 -30.07
C GLU A 445 7.18 -21.77 -31.08
N THR A 446 8.18 -20.90 -30.98
CA THR A 446 9.31 -20.87 -31.93
C THR A 446 10.39 -21.92 -31.61
N LEU A 447 10.44 -22.38 -30.35
CA LEU A 447 11.47 -23.26 -29.79
C LEU A 447 12.91 -22.76 -30.07
N ARG A 448 13.07 -21.44 -30.22
CA ARG A 448 14.33 -20.80 -30.60
C ARG A 448 14.77 -19.81 -29.54
N LEU A 449 15.95 -20.05 -28.96
CA LEU A 449 16.63 -19.13 -28.06
C LEU A 449 17.45 -18.11 -28.86
N LEU A 450 17.23 -16.81 -28.64
CA LEU A 450 18.02 -15.76 -29.28
C LEU A 450 19.28 -15.46 -28.46
N THR A 451 20.43 -15.39 -29.14
CA THR A 451 21.73 -15.04 -28.57
C THR A 451 22.65 -14.49 -29.66
N GLY A 452 23.65 -13.67 -29.31
CA GLY A 452 24.65 -13.19 -30.26
C GLY A 452 24.07 -12.54 -31.51
N ASP A 453 24.50 -12.99 -32.70
CA ASP A 453 24.06 -12.47 -33.99
C ASP A 453 22.55 -12.65 -34.23
N ASP A 454 21.97 -13.77 -33.81
CA ASP A 454 20.54 -14.05 -33.96
C ASP A 454 19.69 -13.06 -33.17
N LEU A 455 20.14 -12.68 -31.96
CA LEU A 455 19.49 -11.65 -31.15
C LEU A 455 19.58 -10.29 -31.84
N VAL A 456 20.77 -9.95 -32.37
CA VAL A 456 20.98 -8.67 -33.06
C VAL A 456 20.10 -8.56 -34.30
N GLU A 457 20.03 -9.61 -35.12
CA GLU A 457 19.19 -9.67 -36.31
C GLU A 457 17.70 -9.52 -35.96
N ALA A 458 17.22 -10.24 -34.95
CA ALA A 458 15.83 -10.19 -34.52
C ALA A 458 15.41 -8.83 -33.91
N LEU A 459 16.33 -8.15 -33.21
CA LEU A 459 16.05 -6.88 -32.51
C LEU A 459 16.37 -5.63 -33.34
N GLN A 460 16.92 -5.75 -34.55
CA GLN A 460 17.07 -4.59 -35.43
C GLN A 460 15.70 -3.94 -35.66
N GLY A 461 15.59 -2.65 -35.34
CA GLY A 461 14.34 -1.92 -35.56
C GLY A 461 13.35 -1.97 -34.40
N TYR A 462 13.68 -2.52 -33.23
CA TYR A 462 12.79 -2.52 -32.06
C TYR A 462 13.24 -1.52 -30.99
N ASP A 463 12.26 -0.90 -30.34
CA ASP A 463 12.44 0.06 -29.25
C ASP A 463 12.36 -0.65 -27.88
N VAL A 464 11.54 -1.70 -27.78
CA VAL A 464 11.33 -2.47 -26.55
C VAL A 464 11.54 -3.95 -26.83
N PHE A 465 12.27 -4.63 -25.94
CA PHE A 465 12.41 -6.08 -25.95
C PHE A 465 11.86 -6.69 -24.66
N ILE A 466 10.93 -7.64 -24.78
CA ILE A 466 10.35 -8.38 -23.66
C ILE A 466 10.76 -9.84 -23.79
N THR A 467 11.58 -10.35 -22.86
CA THR A 467 12.17 -11.69 -22.94
C THR A 467 12.05 -12.48 -21.64
N GLU A 468 11.94 -13.81 -21.75
CA GLU A 468 12.01 -14.72 -20.60
C GLU A 468 13.27 -15.58 -20.60
N VAL A 469 13.88 -15.88 -21.74
CA VAL A 469 14.99 -16.86 -21.82
C VAL A 469 16.20 -16.38 -22.59
N ASP A 470 16.04 -15.41 -23.50
CA ASP A 470 17.08 -15.00 -24.45
C ASP A 470 18.30 -14.38 -23.77
N LEU A 471 19.48 -14.56 -24.36
CA LEU A 471 20.75 -14.11 -23.80
C LEU A 471 21.15 -12.76 -24.34
N VAL A 472 21.11 -11.74 -23.47
CA VAL A 472 21.34 -10.34 -23.81
C VAL A 472 22.69 -9.90 -23.27
N GLU A 473 23.74 -10.19 -24.04
CA GLU A 473 25.14 -9.87 -23.72
C GLU A 473 25.52 -8.45 -24.16
N ALA A 474 26.52 -7.83 -23.51
CA ALA A 474 27.03 -6.50 -23.85
C ALA A 474 27.31 -6.30 -25.36
N GLU A 475 27.90 -7.31 -26.01
CA GLU A 475 28.28 -7.24 -27.42
C GLU A 475 27.07 -7.10 -28.36
N ALA A 476 25.96 -7.77 -28.04
CA ALA A 476 24.73 -7.62 -28.79
C ALA A 476 24.09 -6.24 -28.53
N LEU A 477 24.07 -5.77 -27.29
CA LEU A 477 23.51 -4.46 -26.91
C LEU A 477 24.21 -3.28 -27.61
N ARG A 478 25.54 -3.37 -27.82
CA ARG A 478 26.32 -2.38 -28.58
C ARG A 478 25.82 -2.23 -30.02
N ARG A 479 25.38 -3.33 -30.63
CA ARG A 479 24.91 -3.41 -32.03
C ARG A 479 23.42 -3.10 -32.19
N LEU A 480 22.73 -2.77 -31.10
CA LEU A 480 21.30 -2.46 -31.04
C LEU A 480 21.06 -1.01 -30.61
N PRO A 481 21.41 0.01 -31.43
CA PRO A 481 21.30 1.43 -31.07
C PRO A 481 19.86 1.93 -30.92
N GLN A 482 18.88 1.16 -31.43
CA GLN A 482 17.46 1.51 -31.37
C GLN A 482 16.78 0.99 -30.10
N LEU A 483 17.33 -0.03 -29.44
CA LEU A 483 16.76 -0.57 -28.21
C LEU A 483 16.77 0.50 -27.12
N ARG A 484 15.59 0.78 -26.55
CA ARG A 484 15.36 1.80 -25.51
C ARG A 484 15.03 1.17 -24.17
N VAL A 485 14.23 0.12 -24.13
CA VAL A 485 13.83 -0.55 -22.88
C VAL A 485 13.93 -2.06 -23.04
N LEU A 486 14.37 -2.73 -21.98
CA LEU A 486 14.37 -4.17 -21.89
C LEU A 486 13.53 -4.62 -20.71
N ALA A 487 12.64 -5.58 -20.90
CA ALA A 487 11.83 -6.16 -19.84
C ALA A 487 12.13 -7.66 -19.75
N THR A 488 12.61 -8.11 -18.59
CA THR A 488 12.78 -9.54 -18.32
C THR A 488 11.57 -10.08 -17.56
N CYS A 489 10.95 -11.11 -18.11
CA CYS A 489 9.93 -11.90 -17.45
C CYS A 489 10.58 -12.87 -16.44
N ARG A 490 11.44 -12.36 -15.55
CA ARG A 490 12.07 -13.09 -14.44
C ARG A 490 12.08 -12.24 -13.17
N GLY A 491 12.15 -12.90 -12.03
CA GLY A 491 12.41 -12.24 -10.74
C GLY A 491 13.87 -11.81 -10.57
N GLN A 492 14.81 -12.37 -11.34
CA GLN A 492 16.22 -12.01 -11.40
C GLN A 492 16.69 -12.07 -12.87
N ALA A 493 17.40 -11.06 -13.35
CA ALA A 493 17.79 -10.91 -14.75
C ALA A 493 19.06 -11.67 -15.13
N VAL A 494 19.15 -12.95 -14.78
CA VAL A 494 20.37 -13.77 -15.01
C VAL A 494 20.74 -13.98 -16.49
N ASN A 495 19.84 -13.61 -17.41
CA ASN A 495 20.02 -13.71 -18.85
C ASN A 495 20.33 -12.35 -19.52
N VAL A 496 20.50 -11.29 -18.72
CA VAL A 496 20.70 -9.91 -19.20
C VAL A 496 21.93 -9.32 -18.51
N ASP A 497 22.83 -8.75 -19.30
CA ASP A 497 23.92 -7.91 -18.81
C ASP A 497 23.38 -6.54 -18.37
N VAL A 498 22.97 -6.45 -17.09
CA VAL A 498 22.36 -5.24 -16.52
C VAL A 498 23.36 -4.08 -16.47
N GLU A 499 24.64 -4.36 -16.22
CA GLU A 499 25.69 -3.34 -16.17
C GLU A 499 25.91 -2.71 -17.55
N ALA A 500 25.93 -3.52 -18.61
CA ALA A 500 25.98 -3.02 -19.98
C ALA A 500 24.71 -2.23 -20.33
N CYS A 501 23.53 -2.67 -19.88
CA CYS A 501 22.30 -1.91 -20.04
C CYS A 501 22.38 -0.54 -19.34
N THR A 502 22.86 -0.49 -18.10
CA THR A 502 23.11 0.76 -17.35
C THR A 502 24.05 1.69 -18.10
N ALA A 503 25.22 1.20 -18.52
CA ALA A 503 26.22 2.00 -19.24
C ALA A 503 25.69 2.55 -20.56
N LEU A 504 24.78 1.82 -21.22
CA LEU A 504 24.11 2.24 -22.45
C LEU A 504 22.83 3.06 -22.19
N GLY A 505 22.42 3.29 -20.94
CA GLY A 505 21.19 4.03 -20.61
C GLY A 505 19.90 3.29 -21.02
N ILE A 506 19.90 1.97 -20.95
CA ILE A 506 18.75 1.10 -21.24
C ILE A 506 18.12 0.67 -19.90
N PRO A 507 16.92 1.13 -19.56
CA PRO A 507 16.18 0.63 -18.41
C PRO A 507 15.85 -0.87 -18.55
N VAL A 508 16.11 -1.62 -17.49
CA VAL A 508 15.83 -3.05 -17.37
C VAL A 508 14.71 -3.27 -16.38
N LEU A 509 13.53 -3.53 -16.90
CA LEU A 509 12.34 -3.90 -16.13
C LEU A 509 12.38 -5.39 -15.77
N PHE A 510 11.78 -5.76 -14.65
CA PHE A 510 11.71 -7.16 -14.21
C PHE A 510 10.34 -7.50 -13.58
N THR A 511 10.11 -8.78 -13.30
CA THR A 511 8.79 -9.28 -12.85
C THR A 511 8.92 -10.04 -11.52
N PRO A 512 9.07 -9.33 -10.38
CA PRO A 512 9.24 -9.97 -9.07
C PRO A 512 8.00 -10.77 -8.68
N GLY A 513 8.22 -11.96 -8.09
CA GLY A 513 7.15 -12.77 -7.52
C GLY A 513 6.14 -13.37 -8.52
N ARG A 514 6.33 -13.20 -9.84
CA ARG A 514 5.36 -13.61 -10.88
C ARG A 514 4.85 -15.05 -10.78
N ASN A 515 5.68 -15.97 -10.27
CA ASN A 515 5.40 -17.40 -10.18
C ASN A 515 5.24 -17.89 -8.73
N ALA A 516 5.23 -16.99 -7.74
CA ALA A 516 5.19 -17.38 -6.34
C ALA A 516 3.98 -18.27 -6.00
N GLY A 517 2.80 -17.91 -6.50
CA GLY A 517 1.59 -18.70 -6.33
C GLY A 517 1.67 -20.09 -6.97
N ALA A 518 2.14 -20.16 -8.22
CA ALA A 518 2.27 -21.42 -8.97
C ALA A 518 3.22 -22.41 -8.29
N VAL A 519 4.39 -21.93 -7.87
CA VAL A 519 5.37 -22.76 -7.17
C VAL A 519 4.80 -23.22 -5.82
N ALA A 520 4.09 -22.33 -5.10
CA ALA A 520 3.48 -22.68 -3.82
C ALA A 520 2.40 -23.76 -3.95
N ASP A 521 1.59 -23.71 -5.00
CA ASP A 521 0.60 -24.75 -5.32
C ASP A 521 1.28 -26.09 -5.60
N LEU A 522 2.37 -26.10 -6.37
CA LEU A 522 3.14 -27.31 -6.63
C LEU A 522 3.80 -27.86 -5.36
N SER A 523 4.39 -27.01 -4.52
CA SER A 523 4.98 -27.44 -3.24
C SER A 523 3.94 -28.12 -2.35
N LEU A 524 2.74 -27.52 -2.19
CA LEU A 524 1.66 -28.15 -1.43
C LEU A 524 1.21 -29.48 -2.05
N ALA A 525 1.07 -29.54 -3.38
CA ALA A 525 0.74 -30.77 -4.09
C ALA A 525 1.76 -31.87 -3.82
N PHE A 526 3.05 -31.55 -3.81
CA PHE A 526 4.12 -32.49 -3.45
C PHE A 526 4.06 -32.95 -2.00
N MET A 527 3.81 -32.03 -1.06
CA MET A 527 3.62 -32.40 0.35
C MET A 527 2.48 -33.42 0.49
N LEU A 528 1.33 -33.14 -0.12
CA LEU A 528 0.18 -34.04 -0.10
C LEU A 528 0.48 -35.38 -0.80
N ALA A 529 1.12 -35.34 -1.97
CA ALA A 529 1.44 -36.52 -2.76
C ALA A 529 2.36 -37.50 -2.03
N LEU A 530 3.42 -36.98 -1.40
CA LEU A 530 4.33 -37.80 -0.60
C LEU A 530 3.66 -38.30 0.68
N ARG A 531 3.02 -37.40 1.44
CA ARG A 531 2.41 -37.74 2.74
C ARG A 531 1.27 -38.75 2.59
N ARG A 532 0.51 -38.69 1.50
CA ARG A 532 -0.58 -39.61 1.19
C ARG A 532 -0.17 -40.77 0.29
N ARG A 533 1.12 -40.86 -0.09
CA ARG A 533 1.68 -41.91 -0.96
C ARG A 533 0.90 -42.08 -2.27
N LEU A 534 0.51 -40.97 -2.88
CA LEU A 534 -0.38 -40.98 -4.06
C LEU A 534 0.24 -41.70 -5.26
N LYS A 535 1.55 -41.51 -5.50
CA LYS A 535 2.30 -42.21 -6.56
C LYS A 535 2.24 -43.72 -6.38
N ASP A 536 2.51 -44.20 -5.16
CA ASP A 536 2.49 -45.63 -4.84
C ASP A 536 1.08 -46.21 -4.94
N ALA A 537 0.06 -45.46 -4.52
CA ALA A 537 -1.33 -45.88 -4.60
C ALA A 537 -1.82 -46.00 -6.05
N ASP A 538 -1.47 -45.05 -6.92
CA ASP A 538 -1.75 -45.16 -8.36
C ASP A 538 -1.01 -46.35 -8.99
N ALA A 539 0.28 -46.50 -8.69
CA ALA A 539 1.10 -47.60 -9.19
C ALA A 539 0.56 -48.97 -8.73
N PHE A 540 0.14 -49.10 -7.47
CA PHE A 540 -0.41 -50.32 -6.91
C PHE A 540 -1.65 -50.81 -7.68
N LEU A 541 -2.53 -49.89 -8.08
CA LEU A 541 -3.73 -50.23 -8.87
C LEU A 541 -3.38 -50.67 -10.30
N ARG A 542 -2.28 -50.17 -10.86
CA ARG A 542 -1.78 -50.55 -12.20
C ARG A 542 -1.01 -51.87 -12.23
N LEU A 543 -0.64 -52.44 -11.08
CA LEU A 543 0.00 -53.76 -11.02
C LEU A 543 -0.91 -54.82 -11.66
N SER A 544 -0.34 -55.68 -12.49
CA SER A 544 -1.02 -56.81 -13.11
C SER A 544 -1.47 -57.83 -12.05
N GLY A 545 -2.63 -58.47 -12.28
CA GLY A 545 -3.05 -59.65 -11.51
C GLY A 545 -4.02 -59.39 -10.35
N GLY A 546 -4.78 -58.29 -10.36
CA GLY A 546 -5.96 -58.21 -9.50
C GLY A 546 -7.26 -58.28 -10.28
N GLU A 547 -8.25 -58.84 -9.61
CA GLU A 547 -9.59 -59.05 -10.13
C GLU A 547 -10.56 -58.07 -9.47
N GLU A 548 -11.66 -57.77 -10.15
CA GLU A 548 -12.75 -57.00 -9.57
C GLU A 548 -13.28 -57.71 -8.32
N GLY A 549 -13.38 -56.99 -7.20
CA GLY A 549 -13.86 -57.55 -5.93
C GLY A 549 -12.80 -58.27 -5.09
N ASP A 550 -11.51 -58.26 -5.47
CA ASP A 550 -10.43 -58.78 -4.62
C ASP A 550 -10.18 -57.89 -3.39
N MET A 551 -10.99 -58.11 -2.35
CA MET A 551 -10.90 -57.41 -1.06
C MET A 551 -9.61 -57.77 -0.29
N GLY A 552 -8.95 -58.88 -0.63
CA GLY A 552 -7.65 -59.23 -0.06
C GLY A 552 -6.54 -58.31 -0.58
N ARG A 553 -6.53 -58.04 -1.89
CA ARG A 553 -5.65 -57.03 -2.50
C ARG A 553 -5.93 -55.63 -1.94
N MET A 554 -7.20 -55.25 -1.78
CA MET A 554 -7.55 -53.97 -1.13
C MET A 554 -7.10 -53.90 0.33
N GLY A 555 -7.20 -55.01 1.07
CA GLY A 555 -6.68 -55.11 2.43
C GLY A 555 -5.16 -54.90 2.51
N ARG A 556 -4.39 -55.50 1.58
CA ARG A 556 -2.95 -55.25 1.44
C ARG A 556 -2.67 -53.78 1.13
N ALA A 557 -3.40 -53.17 0.20
CA ALA A 557 -3.27 -51.75 -0.12
C ALA A 557 -3.46 -50.87 1.13
N HIS A 558 -4.53 -51.11 1.92
CA HIS A 558 -4.81 -50.37 3.15
C HIS A 558 -3.78 -50.58 4.26
N ALA A 559 -3.04 -51.69 4.24
CA ALA A 559 -1.99 -51.97 5.20
C ALA A 559 -0.66 -51.33 4.75
N GLU A 560 -0.29 -51.54 3.49
CA GLU A 560 1.01 -51.14 2.94
C GLU A 560 1.07 -49.67 2.59
N LEU A 561 -0.03 -49.03 2.16
CA LEU A 561 -0.05 -47.66 1.62
C LEU A 561 -0.62 -46.62 2.61
N ARG A 562 -0.52 -46.89 3.91
CA ARG A 562 -0.95 -45.93 4.94
C ARG A 562 -0.14 -44.65 4.86
N GLY A 563 -0.81 -43.56 4.51
CA GLY A 563 -0.25 -42.21 4.52
C GLY A 563 -0.41 -41.50 5.86
N ARG A 564 0.14 -40.30 5.93
CA ARG A 564 0.01 -39.35 7.04
C ARG A 564 -0.74 -38.09 6.57
N GLU A 565 -1.44 -37.45 7.49
CA GLU A 565 -2.13 -36.18 7.23
C GLU A 565 -1.18 -35.00 7.37
N LEU A 566 -1.54 -33.84 6.81
CA LEU A 566 -0.90 -32.56 7.13
C LEU A 566 -1.45 -31.94 8.42
N TRP A 567 -2.68 -32.27 8.79
CA TRP A 567 -3.28 -31.83 10.05
C TRP A 567 -2.46 -32.34 11.24
N GLY A 568 -2.11 -31.44 12.15
CA GLY A 568 -1.27 -31.73 13.31
C GLY A 568 0.18 -32.08 12.98
N SER A 569 0.60 -32.00 11.72
CA SER A 569 2.01 -32.17 11.33
C SER A 569 2.80 -30.87 11.47
N THR A 570 4.10 -30.99 11.68
CA THR A 570 5.02 -29.83 11.65
C THR A 570 5.61 -29.69 10.26
N VAL A 571 5.44 -28.53 9.62
CA VAL A 571 6.04 -28.19 8.33
C VAL A 571 7.07 -27.09 8.53
N GLY A 572 8.32 -27.39 8.19
CA GLY A 572 9.43 -26.46 8.21
C GLY A 572 9.65 -25.83 6.84
N LEU A 573 9.62 -24.51 6.77
CA LEU A 573 9.95 -23.72 5.59
C LEU A 573 11.35 -23.13 5.73
N VAL A 574 12.25 -23.49 4.81
CA VAL A 574 13.60 -22.92 4.74
C VAL A 574 13.57 -21.79 3.71
N GLY A 575 13.58 -20.56 4.20
CA GLY A 575 13.33 -19.36 3.43
C GLY A 575 11.85 -18.92 3.46
N LEU A 576 11.60 -17.67 3.80
CA LEU A 576 10.28 -17.03 3.77
C LEU A 576 10.28 -15.88 2.75
N GLY A 577 10.74 -16.14 1.53
CA GLY A 577 10.60 -15.23 0.40
C GLY A 577 9.19 -15.25 -0.20
N ALA A 578 8.99 -14.67 -1.40
CA ALA A 578 7.69 -14.61 -2.07
C ALA A 578 6.98 -15.98 -2.17
N VAL A 579 7.73 -17.05 -2.52
CA VAL A 579 7.20 -18.43 -2.58
C VAL A 579 6.88 -18.97 -1.19
N GLY A 580 7.82 -18.88 -0.23
CA GLY A 580 7.64 -19.42 1.12
C GLY A 580 6.43 -18.83 1.85
N ARG A 581 6.16 -17.54 1.63
CA ARG A 581 5.00 -16.82 2.17
C ARG A 581 3.68 -17.35 1.59
N GLU A 582 3.63 -17.58 0.28
CA GLU A 582 2.46 -18.15 -0.38
C GLU A 582 2.25 -19.64 -0.02
N VAL A 583 3.31 -20.39 0.29
CA VAL A 583 3.24 -21.75 0.86
C VAL A 583 2.68 -21.73 2.28
N ALA A 584 3.20 -20.87 3.17
CA ALA A 584 2.71 -20.73 4.54
C ALA A 584 1.21 -20.41 4.58
N LYS A 585 0.78 -19.44 3.76
CA LYS A 585 -0.63 -19.04 3.61
C LYS A 585 -1.55 -20.20 3.21
N ARG A 586 -1.08 -21.10 2.33
CA ARG A 586 -1.83 -22.28 1.89
C ARG A 586 -1.86 -23.40 2.90
N LEU A 587 -0.83 -23.52 3.74
CA LEU A 587 -0.74 -24.56 4.77
C LEU A 587 -1.58 -24.24 6.01
N ARG A 588 -1.83 -22.96 6.30
CA ARG A 588 -2.59 -22.53 7.49
C ARG A 588 -3.95 -23.24 7.64
N PRO A 589 -4.81 -23.34 6.60
CA PRO A 589 -6.11 -24.03 6.73
C PRO A 589 -6.01 -25.55 6.94
N PHE A 590 -4.85 -26.18 6.71
CA PHE A 590 -4.65 -27.60 6.97
C PHE A 590 -4.40 -27.91 8.46
N GLY A 591 -4.23 -26.88 9.31
CA GLY A 591 -3.95 -27.07 10.74
C GLY A 591 -2.57 -27.68 11.01
N ALA A 592 -1.60 -27.41 10.14
CA ALA A 592 -0.20 -27.75 10.35
C ALA A 592 0.48 -26.70 11.26
N THR A 593 1.44 -27.12 12.06
CA THR A 593 2.35 -26.22 12.78
C THR A 593 3.45 -25.77 11.82
N LEU A 594 3.62 -24.45 11.64
CA LEU A 594 4.63 -23.91 10.73
C LEU A 594 5.87 -23.46 11.49
N LEU A 595 7.02 -23.96 11.05
CA LEU A 595 8.34 -23.48 11.47
C LEU A 595 9.00 -22.79 10.30
N VAL A 596 9.72 -21.70 10.55
CA VAL A 596 10.50 -20.98 9.54
C VAL A 596 11.94 -20.90 10.00
N ALA A 597 12.87 -21.20 9.10
CA ALA A 597 14.28 -20.86 9.27
C ALA A 597 14.70 -19.97 8.09
N ASP A 598 14.94 -18.70 8.39
CA ASP A 598 15.43 -17.72 7.44
C ASP A 598 16.19 -16.63 8.22
N PRO A 599 17.50 -16.44 7.98
CA PRO A 599 18.29 -15.41 8.67
C PRO A 599 17.86 -13.99 8.25
N HIS A 600 17.06 -13.90 7.19
CA HIS A 600 16.51 -12.69 6.65
C HIS A 600 15.02 -12.52 6.99
N VAL A 601 14.55 -12.96 8.17
CA VAL A 601 13.15 -12.81 8.59
C VAL A 601 13.04 -12.45 10.06
N THR A 602 12.26 -11.42 10.38
CA THR A 602 12.01 -11.02 11.78
C THR A 602 11.00 -11.97 12.44
N LEU A 603 10.99 -12.01 13.78
CA LEU A 603 9.95 -12.71 14.54
C LEU A 603 8.55 -12.23 14.14
N GLU A 604 8.37 -10.94 13.90
CA GLU A 604 7.10 -10.35 13.47
C GLU A 604 6.70 -10.82 12.06
N GLN A 605 7.64 -10.91 11.12
CA GLN A 605 7.38 -11.39 9.76
C GLN A 605 7.00 -12.88 9.73
N ALA A 606 7.61 -13.71 10.56
CA ALA A 606 7.18 -15.10 10.72
C ALA A 606 5.80 -15.20 11.38
N ALA A 607 5.51 -14.35 12.38
CA ALA A 607 4.21 -14.31 13.03
C ALA A 607 3.07 -13.86 12.08
N LEU A 608 3.34 -13.00 11.08
CA LEU A 608 2.35 -12.59 10.07
C LEU A 608 1.78 -13.75 9.25
N VAL A 609 2.53 -14.85 9.14
CA VAL A 609 2.11 -16.07 8.44
C VAL A 609 1.77 -17.22 9.41
N ASP A 610 1.57 -16.91 10.70
CA ASP A 610 1.35 -17.88 11.79
C ASP A 610 2.44 -18.97 11.88
N ALA A 611 3.70 -18.59 11.61
CA ALA A 611 4.84 -19.47 11.75
C ALA A 611 5.75 -19.06 12.92
N GLU A 612 6.40 -20.05 13.52
CA GLU A 612 7.43 -19.87 14.54
C GLU A 612 8.79 -19.75 13.86
N LEU A 613 9.49 -18.62 14.04
CA LEU A 613 10.87 -18.47 13.58
C LEU A 613 11.81 -19.24 14.51
N VAL A 614 12.56 -20.18 13.95
CA VAL A 614 13.48 -21.06 14.69
C VAL A 614 14.81 -21.19 13.94
N SER A 615 15.82 -21.76 14.61
CA SER A 615 17.08 -22.12 13.93
C SER A 615 16.86 -23.25 12.90
N LEU A 616 17.72 -23.34 11.88
CA LEU A 616 17.66 -24.43 10.90
C LEU A 616 17.72 -25.81 11.57
N THR A 617 18.63 -26.00 12.54
CA THR A 617 18.76 -27.25 13.31
C THR A 617 17.46 -27.60 14.03
N GLU A 618 16.81 -26.62 14.66
CA GLU A 618 15.54 -26.84 15.35
C GLU A 618 14.39 -27.15 14.37
N LEU A 619 14.36 -26.45 13.22
CA LEU A 619 13.43 -26.74 12.14
C LEU A 619 13.56 -28.19 11.66
N LEU A 620 14.78 -28.63 11.35
CA LEU A 620 15.04 -29.99 10.84
C LEU A 620 14.61 -31.05 11.86
N ALA A 621 14.98 -30.87 13.13
CA ALA A 621 14.67 -31.83 14.21
C ALA A 621 13.17 -31.96 14.52
N ARG A 622 12.38 -30.90 14.31
CA ARG A 622 10.94 -30.87 14.65
C ARG A 622 10.01 -31.17 13.47
N SER A 623 10.47 -30.96 12.25
CA SER A 623 9.62 -30.99 11.05
C SER A 623 9.37 -32.40 10.52
N ASP A 624 8.11 -32.70 10.24
CA ASP A 624 7.72 -33.90 9.50
C ASP A 624 7.80 -33.69 7.97
N VAL A 625 7.82 -32.42 7.54
CA VAL A 625 8.00 -31.98 6.16
C VAL A 625 8.95 -30.80 6.16
N VAL A 626 10.01 -30.83 5.35
CA VAL A 626 10.90 -29.68 5.14
C VAL A 626 10.75 -29.22 3.69
N SER A 627 10.51 -27.93 3.47
CA SER A 627 10.30 -27.34 2.15
C SER A 627 11.28 -26.20 1.91
N LEU A 628 12.00 -26.27 0.79
CA LEU A 628 13.05 -25.31 0.45
C LEU A 628 12.50 -24.19 -0.45
N HIS A 629 12.69 -22.95 -0.01
CA HIS A 629 12.26 -21.72 -0.68
C HIS A 629 13.35 -20.62 -0.67
N ALA A 630 14.55 -20.94 -0.18
CA ALA A 630 15.69 -20.02 -0.12
C ALA A 630 16.32 -19.78 -1.51
N ALA A 631 16.92 -18.60 -1.69
CA ALA A 631 17.80 -18.34 -2.83
C ALA A 631 19.14 -19.06 -2.64
N VAL A 632 19.87 -19.32 -3.74
CA VAL A 632 21.24 -19.85 -3.68
C VAL A 632 22.20 -18.69 -3.53
N THR A 633 22.92 -18.68 -2.41
CA THR A 633 24.03 -17.78 -2.10
C THR A 633 25.28 -18.63 -1.84
N THR A 634 26.39 -17.99 -1.49
CA THR A 634 27.60 -18.72 -1.05
C THR A 634 27.33 -19.52 0.22
N GLU A 635 26.47 -19.00 1.11
CA GLU A 635 26.12 -19.57 2.41
C GLU A 635 25.05 -20.66 2.32
N THR A 636 24.14 -20.59 1.33
CA THR A 636 23.04 -21.57 1.18
C THR A 636 23.34 -22.67 0.15
N ARG A 637 24.48 -22.61 -0.53
CA ARG A 637 24.92 -23.70 -1.40
C ARG A 637 25.28 -24.93 -0.57
N GLY A 638 24.63 -26.06 -0.86
CA GLY A 638 24.77 -27.28 -0.07
C GLY A 638 24.22 -27.14 1.35
N LEU A 639 23.25 -26.25 1.57
CA LEU A 639 22.63 -25.98 2.87
C LEU A 639 22.17 -27.25 3.59
N LEU A 640 21.63 -28.23 2.85
CA LEU A 640 21.31 -29.55 3.38
C LEU A 640 22.32 -30.59 2.87
N GLY A 641 23.33 -30.88 3.69
CA GLY A 641 24.29 -31.97 3.50
C GLY A 641 23.92 -33.22 4.30
N ALA A 642 24.84 -34.18 4.37
CA ALA A 642 24.61 -35.44 5.09
C ALA A 642 24.30 -35.25 6.58
N THR A 643 24.93 -34.26 7.22
CA THR A 643 24.71 -33.97 8.65
C THR A 643 23.31 -33.41 8.89
N GLU A 644 22.88 -32.45 8.07
CA GLU A 644 21.59 -31.76 8.19
C GLU A 644 20.44 -32.71 7.84
N LEU A 645 20.60 -33.51 6.78
CA LEU A 645 19.61 -34.52 6.41
C LEU A 645 19.44 -35.57 7.52
N ALA A 646 20.49 -35.91 8.25
CA ALA A 646 20.42 -36.83 9.41
C ALA A 646 19.79 -36.20 10.67
N GLN A 647 19.67 -34.87 10.72
CA GLN A 647 18.94 -34.16 11.80
C GLN A 647 17.43 -34.16 11.56
N MET A 648 16.98 -34.44 10.34
CA MET A 648 15.56 -34.59 10.06
C MET A 648 14.98 -35.79 10.80
N LYS A 649 13.67 -35.76 11.04
CA LYS A 649 12.98 -36.89 11.68
C LYS A 649 12.99 -38.11 10.76
N GLU A 650 13.12 -39.30 11.35
CA GLU A 650 12.95 -40.54 10.62
C GLU A 650 11.55 -40.59 9.95
N GLY A 651 11.53 -40.83 8.64
CA GLY A 651 10.32 -40.81 7.82
C GLY A 651 9.83 -39.42 7.41
N ALA A 652 10.57 -38.34 7.72
CA ALA A 652 10.26 -37.00 7.21
C ALA A 652 10.41 -36.94 5.68
N VAL A 653 9.77 -35.95 5.06
CA VAL A 653 9.86 -35.74 3.61
C VAL A 653 10.45 -34.38 3.27
N LEU A 654 11.26 -34.33 2.21
CA LEU A 654 11.92 -33.11 1.72
C LEU A 654 11.28 -32.63 0.41
N ILE A 655 10.97 -31.34 0.31
CA ILE A 655 10.43 -30.71 -0.90
C ILE A 655 11.43 -29.67 -1.40
N ASN A 656 11.92 -29.81 -2.63
CA ASN A 656 12.78 -28.82 -3.27
C ASN A 656 12.17 -28.35 -4.60
N THR A 657 11.54 -27.18 -4.56
CA THR A 657 11.06 -26.43 -5.73
C THR A 657 11.82 -25.12 -5.91
N ALA A 658 12.94 -24.94 -5.20
CA ALA A 658 13.72 -23.72 -5.20
C ALA A 658 14.91 -23.85 -6.16
N ARG A 659 15.99 -24.52 -5.75
CA ARG A 659 17.20 -24.71 -6.56
C ARG A 659 17.90 -26.01 -6.15
N ALA A 660 18.44 -26.74 -7.12
CA ALA A 660 19.16 -27.99 -6.87
C ALA A 660 20.36 -27.79 -5.94
N ALA A 661 21.10 -26.69 -6.13
CA ALA A 661 22.30 -26.36 -5.37
C ALA A 661 22.08 -26.12 -3.85
N LEU A 662 20.85 -26.13 -3.33
CA LEU A 662 20.58 -26.03 -1.89
C LEU A 662 20.82 -27.35 -1.15
N VAL A 663 20.89 -28.47 -1.85
CA VAL A 663 21.00 -29.81 -1.26
C VAL A 663 22.20 -30.52 -1.86
N ASP A 664 22.99 -31.19 -1.03
CA ASP A 664 23.95 -32.19 -1.53
C ASP A 664 23.16 -33.39 -2.05
N GLU A 665 23.14 -33.54 -3.37
CA GLU A 665 22.37 -34.59 -4.04
C GLU A 665 22.83 -36.00 -3.63
N ALA A 666 24.13 -36.22 -3.47
CA ALA A 666 24.65 -37.53 -3.08
C ALA A 666 24.21 -37.88 -1.65
N ALA A 667 24.21 -36.89 -0.75
CA ALA A 667 23.70 -37.07 0.60
C ALA A 667 22.18 -37.33 0.61
N LEU A 668 21.41 -36.66 -0.25
CA LEU A 668 19.98 -36.87 -0.38
C LEU A 668 19.66 -38.30 -0.87
N VAL A 669 20.38 -38.78 -1.89
CA VAL A 669 20.24 -40.16 -2.39
C VAL A 669 20.49 -41.16 -1.26
N ALA A 670 21.58 -41.01 -0.51
CA ALA A 670 21.90 -41.91 0.60
C ALA A 670 20.85 -41.88 1.72
N ALA A 671 20.31 -40.70 2.06
CA ALA A 671 19.26 -40.54 3.07
C ALA A 671 17.93 -41.20 2.64
N LEU A 672 17.63 -41.20 1.34
CA LEU A 672 16.44 -41.84 0.78
C LEU A 672 16.60 -43.36 0.62
N GLU A 673 17.77 -43.83 0.20
CA GLU A 673 18.10 -45.26 0.06
C GLU A 673 18.13 -45.98 1.41
N SER A 674 18.68 -45.34 2.43
CA SER A 674 18.70 -45.87 3.80
C SER A 674 17.30 -45.91 4.45
N GLY A 675 16.32 -45.21 3.88
CA GLY A 675 14.97 -45.08 4.43
C GLY A 675 14.87 -44.10 5.60
N HIS A 676 15.94 -43.38 5.93
CA HIS A 676 15.89 -42.33 6.95
C HIS A 676 14.89 -41.24 6.57
N LEU A 677 14.92 -40.78 5.32
CA LEU A 677 13.86 -39.95 4.74
C LEU A 677 12.77 -40.82 4.12
N GLY A 678 11.52 -40.51 4.46
CA GLY A 678 10.34 -41.19 3.93
C GLY A 678 10.08 -40.89 2.46
N GLY A 679 10.68 -39.82 1.93
CA GLY A 679 10.64 -39.47 0.51
C GLY A 679 11.10 -38.04 0.22
N ALA A 680 11.26 -37.73 -1.05
CA ALA A 680 11.58 -36.38 -1.51
C ALA A 680 10.80 -36.01 -2.78
N ALA A 681 10.47 -34.72 -2.92
CA ALA A 681 9.93 -34.18 -4.15
C ALA A 681 10.87 -33.11 -4.71
N VAL A 682 11.32 -33.28 -5.95
CA VAL A 682 12.29 -32.40 -6.61
C VAL A 682 11.76 -31.88 -7.93
N ASP A 683 11.73 -30.56 -8.09
CA ASP A 683 11.38 -29.90 -9.37
C ASP A 683 12.62 -29.41 -10.12
N VAL A 684 13.78 -29.37 -9.46
CA VAL A 684 15.01 -28.75 -9.94
C VAL A 684 16.17 -29.74 -9.87
N PHE A 685 17.05 -29.72 -10.87
CA PHE A 685 18.22 -30.59 -10.99
C PHE A 685 19.49 -29.77 -11.26
N GLU A 686 20.67 -30.30 -10.94
CA GLU A 686 21.93 -29.59 -11.25
C GLU A 686 22.13 -29.40 -12.76
N THR A 687 21.77 -30.43 -13.53
CA THR A 687 21.74 -30.39 -14.99
C THR A 687 20.32 -30.64 -15.46
N GLU A 688 19.75 -29.67 -16.18
CA GLU A 688 18.38 -29.73 -16.66
C GLU A 688 18.30 -29.81 -18.18
N PRO A 689 17.48 -30.73 -18.75
CA PRO A 689 16.74 -31.79 -18.05
C PRO A 689 17.66 -32.92 -17.55
N PRO A 690 17.29 -33.64 -16.47
CA PRO A 690 18.07 -34.77 -15.99
C PRO A 690 18.02 -35.95 -16.96
N SER A 691 19.06 -36.79 -16.93
CA SER A 691 19.06 -38.08 -17.63
C SER A 691 17.98 -39.01 -17.08
N SER A 692 17.40 -39.88 -17.92
CA SER A 692 16.47 -40.92 -17.47
C SER A 692 17.08 -41.93 -16.49
N HIS A 693 18.42 -41.94 -16.37
CA HIS A 693 19.19 -42.80 -15.47
C HIS A 693 19.64 -42.06 -14.19
N HIS A 694 19.13 -40.86 -13.95
CA HIS A 694 19.51 -40.05 -12.80
C HIS A 694 19.17 -40.78 -11.49
N PRO A 695 20.06 -40.86 -10.48
CA PRO A 695 19.88 -41.67 -9.28
C PRO A 695 18.56 -41.41 -8.55
N LEU A 696 18.20 -40.14 -8.35
CA LEU A 696 16.93 -39.75 -7.73
C LEU A 696 15.70 -40.31 -8.46
N LEU A 697 15.73 -40.47 -9.79
CA LEU A 697 14.59 -40.98 -10.56
C LEU A 697 14.41 -42.50 -10.43
N ALA A 698 15.46 -43.23 -10.00
CA ALA A 698 15.39 -44.67 -9.75
C ALA A 698 14.74 -45.00 -8.40
N LEU A 699 14.65 -44.03 -7.49
CA LEU A 699 14.15 -44.24 -6.13
C LEU A 699 12.61 -44.20 -6.08
N PRO A 700 11.95 -45.22 -5.50
CA PRO A 700 10.48 -45.29 -5.47
C PRO A 700 9.85 -44.16 -4.65
N ASN A 701 10.52 -43.73 -3.58
CA ASN A 701 10.12 -42.66 -2.65
C ASN A 701 10.48 -41.24 -3.15
N VAL A 702 10.85 -41.08 -4.42
CA VAL A 702 11.06 -39.77 -5.04
C VAL A 702 9.92 -39.42 -6.01
N LEU A 703 9.41 -38.20 -5.90
CA LEU A 703 8.55 -37.56 -6.89
C LEU A 703 9.36 -36.48 -7.62
N ALA A 704 9.33 -36.47 -8.95
CA ALA A 704 10.13 -35.54 -9.74
C ALA A 704 9.32 -34.92 -10.86
N THR A 705 9.60 -33.65 -11.15
CA THR A 705 9.03 -32.89 -12.28
C THR A 705 10.13 -32.15 -13.02
N PRO A 706 9.95 -31.87 -14.33
CA PRO A 706 10.98 -31.22 -15.14
C PRO A 706 10.90 -29.69 -15.03
N HIS A 707 11.16 -29.13 -13.85
CA HIS A 707 11.17 -27.69 -13.57
C HIS A 707 9.87 -26.97 -13.98
N GLN A 708 8.76 -27.47 -13.47
CA GLN A 708 7.41 -26.99 -13.79
C GLN A 708 6.79 -26.08 -12.73
N GLY A 709 7.47 -25.79 -11.61
CA GLY A 709 6.91 -24.97 -10.53
C GLY A 709 6.41 -23.61 -10.98
N GLY A 710 7.10 -22.96 -11.92
CA GLY A 710 6.64 -21.70 -12.53
C GLY A 710 5.81 -21.87 -13.81
N ASN A 711 5.64 -23.08 -14.31
CA ASN A 711 5.07 -23.33 -15.63
C ASN A 711 3.54 -23.48 -15.59
N THR A 712 2.85 -22.36 -15.43
CA THR A 712 1.37 -22.28 -15.44
C THR A 712 0.88 -21.24 -16.42
N VAL A 713 -0.41 -21.30 -16.79
CA VAL A 713 -1.04 -20.32 -17.68
C VAL A 713 -1.10 -18.94 -17.02
N GLU A 714 -1.36 -18.90 -15.72
CA GLU A 714 -1.51 -17.69 -14.91
C GLU A 714 -0.20 -16.90 -14.80
N VAL A 715 0.95 -17.58 -14.87
CA VAL A 715 2.25 -16.91 -14.79
C VAL A 715 2.50 -15.99 -15.99
N ALA A 716 2.01 -16.35 -17.19
CA ALA A 716 2.04 -15.47 -18.36
C ALA A 716 1.20 -14.20 -18.12
N VAL A 717 0.06 -14.32 -17.42
CA VAL A 717 -0.79 -13.18 -17.02
C VAL A 717 -0.07 -12.27 -16.02
N HIS A 718 0.54 -12.85 -15.00
CA HIS A 718 1.23 -12.08 -13.96
C HIS A 718 2.41 -11.29 -14.52
N GLN A 719 3.25 -11.91 -15.36
CA GLN A 719 4.40 -11.24 -15.94
C GLN A 719 4.02 -10.21 -17.00
N GLY A 720 3.02 -10.52 -17.84
CA GLY A 720 2.49 -9.58 -18.82
C GLY A 720 1.92 -8.32 -18.14
N SER A 721 1.12 -8.50 -17.09
CA SER A 721 0.51 -7.39 -16.35
C SER A 721 1.55 -6.44 -15.74
N LEU A 722 2.61 -6.99 -15.13
CA LEU A 722 3.70 -6.20 -14.54
C LEU A 722 4.46 -5.40 -15.61
N VAL A 723 4.83 -6.05 -16.72
CA VAL A 723 5.56 -5.40 -17.82
C VAL A 723 4.71 -4.30 -18.47
N VAL A 724 3.43 -4.56 -18.73
CA VAL A 724 2.50 -3.58 -19.30
C VAL A 724 2.36 -2.36 -18.39
N ALA A 725 2.19 -2.59 -17.08
CA ALA A 725 2.03 -1.50 -16.12
C ALA A 725 3.24 -0.56 -16.12
N ASP A 726 4.45 -1.11 -16.11
CA ASP A 726 5.69 -0.32 -16.09
C ASP A 726 5.99 0.35 -17.44
N LEU A 727 5.78 -0.34 -18.56
CA LEU A 727 5.92 0.28 -19.89
C LEU A 727 4.90 1.40 -20.11
N ALA A 728 3.65 1.22 -19.65
CA ALA A 728 2.63 2.25 -19.75
C ALA A 728 2.95 3.48 -18.88
N ARG A 729 3.54 3.28 -17.69
CA ARG A 729 4.08 4.36 -16.85
C ARG A 729 5.17 5.12 -17.60
N MET A 730 6.16 4.41 -18.11
CA MET A 730 7.27 5.01 -18.87
C MET A 730 6.78 5.75 -20.12
N ALA A 731 5.76 5.23 -20.82
CA ALA A 731 5.16 5.90 -21.98
C ALA A 731 4.46 7.23 -21.62
N ARG A 732 3.99 7.38 -20.37
CA ARG A 732 3.44 8.64 -19.83
C ARG A 732 4.49 9.56 -19.21
N GLY A 733 5.77 9.18 -19.22
CA GLY A 733 6.84 9.91 -18.55
C GLY A 733 6.90 9.70 -17.04
N GLU A 734 6.24 8.67 -16.52
CA GLU A 734 6.29 8.26 -15.12
C GLU A 734 7.39 7.20 -14.90
N ALA A 735 7.95 7.14 -13.70
CA ALA A 735 8.91 6.09 -13.34
C ALA A 735 8.24 4.70 -13.26
N PRO A 736 8.88 3.63 -13.75
CA PRO A 736 8.44 2.26 -13.53
C PRO A 736 8.59 1.85 -12.06
N LEU A 737 7.81 0.87 -11.63
CA LEU A 737 7.86 0.31 -10.28
C LEU A 737 8.90 -0.81 -10.16
N ASN A 738 9.06 -1.65 -11.19
CA ASN A 738 9.97 -2.79 -11.17
C ASN A 738 11.14 -2.57 -12.13
N ILE A 739 12.22 -1.96 -11.63
CA ILE A 739 13.44 -1.68 -12.40
C ILE A 739 14.68 -2.18 -11.65
N LEU A 740 15.62 -2.78 -12.38
CA LEU A 740 16.88 -3.28 -11.82
C LEU A 740 18.00 -2.25 -11.81
N ASN A 741 17.94 -1.28 -12.72
CA ASN A 741 18.94 -0.21 -12.89
C ASN A 741 18.30 1.19 -12.92
N PRO A 742 17.75 1.68 -11.80
CA PRO A 742 17.06 2.97 -11.74
C PRO A 742 17.91 4.18 -12.20
N GLU A 743 19.23 4.09 -12.11
CA GLU A 743 20.17 5.10 -12.60
C GLU A 743 20.06 5.37 -14.11
N SER A 744 19.61 4.37 -14.89
CA SER A 744 19.37 4.52 -16.33
C SER A 744 18.22 5.48 -16.65
N LEU A 745 17.32 5.76 -15.70
CA LEU A 745 16.19 6.66 -15.89
C LEU A 745 16.59 8.14 -15.90
N VAL A 746 17.75 8.50 -15.34
CA VAL A 746 18.20 9.91 -15.21
C VAL A 746 18.34 10.58 -16.58
N SER A 747 18.75 9.83 -17.60
CA SER A 747 18.96 10.32 -18.96
C SER A 747 17.97 9.75 -19.98
N PHE A 748 16.99 8.96 -19.51
CA PHE A 748 16.04 8.27 -20.38
C PHE A 748 15.03 9.24 -21.02
N ASP A 749 14.97 9.21 -22.35
CA ASP A 749 13.97 9.92 -23.16
C ASP A 749 13.68 9.08 -24.41
N TRP A 750 12.41 8.73 -24.63
CA TRP A 750 11.96 7.94 -25.78
C TRP A 750 12.38 8.52 -27.14
N ARG A 751 12.63 9.84 -27.22
CA ARG A 751 12.94 10.56 -28.47
C ARG A 751 14.40 10.90 -28.65
N ARG A 752 15.22 10.82 -27.60
CA ARG A 752 16.65 11.08 -27.72
C ARG A 752 17.36 9.86 -28.28
N GLU A 753 18.42 10.11 -29.04
CA GLU A 753 19.37 9.05 -29.36
C GLU A 753 20.07 8.62 -28.08
N ARG A 754 20.27 7.30 -27.95
CA ARG A 754 20.96 6.69 -26.82
C ARG A 754 22.35 7.31 -26.70
N HIS A 755 22.77 7.68 -25.49
CA HIS A 755 24.13 8.15 -25.26
C HIS A 755 25.12 7.06 -25.67
N ALA A 756 25.94 7.34 -26.68
CA ALA A 756 27.11 6.54 -27.00
C ALA A 756 28.24 6.85 -26.01
N ALA A 757 27.99 6.70 -24.70
CA ALA A 757 29.09 6.65 -23.76
C ALA A 757 29.83 5.35 -24.06
N GLY A 758 31.08 5.47 -24.52
CA GLY A 758 31.92 4.31 -24.81
C GLY A 758 31.98 3.43 -23.56
N LEU A 759 31.49 2.20 -23.67
CA LEU A 759 31.81 1.16 -22.70
C LEU A 759 33.34 1.14 -22.59
N PRO A 760 33.93 1.14 -21.37
CA PRO A 760 35.34 0.83 -21.23
C PRO A 760 35.63 -0.45 -22.02
N GLU A 761 36.75 -0.49 -22.76
CA GLU A 761 37.19 -1.76 -23.32
C GLU A 761 37.30 -2.77 -22.17
N PRO A 762 36.87 -4.03 -22.37
CA PRO A 762 36.83 -5.01 -21.29
C PRO A 762 38.23 -5.17 -20.71
N ASP A 763 38.40 -4.71 -19.47
CA ASP A 763 39.63 -4.91 -18.71
C ASP A 763 39.64 -6.38 -18.28
N VAL A 764 40.55 -7.17 -18.86
CA VAL A 764 40.59 -8.64 -18.73
C VAL A 764 41.05 -9.08 -17.32
N GLU A 765 41.31 -8.15 -16.39
CA GLU A 765 41.94 -8.45 -15.09
C GLU A 765 41.13 -8.17 -13.82
N ALA A 766 39.83 -7.84 -13.88
CA ALA A 766 39.02 -7.68 -12.67
C ALA A 766 37.90 -8.73 -12.57
N GLY A 767 38.25 -9.94 -12.12
CA GLY A 767 37.26 -10.95 -11.75
C GLY A 767 36.42 -10.52 -10.54
N ARG A 768 35.14 -10.16 -10.77
CA ARG A 768 33.96 -10.41 -9.90
C ARG A 768 32.73 -9.60 -10.37
N THR A 769 31.80 -10.27 -11.07
CA THR A 769 30.34 -10.00 -11.18
C THR A 769 29.68 -11.26 -11.79
N PRO A 770 28.46 -11.70 -11.38
CA PRO A 770 27.85 -12.91 -11.93
C PRO A 770 26.86 -12.63 -13.08
N SER A 771 26.77 -13.60 -14.02
CA SER A 771 26.02 -13.65 -15.30
C SER A 771 26.67 -12.87 -16.45
N VAL A 772 27.21 -13.48 -17.52
CA VAL A 772 26.82 -14.65 -18.33
C VAL A 772 28.00 -15.65 -18.46
N THR A 773 28.07 -16.68 -17.60
CA THR A 773 29.00 -17.80 -17.84
C THR A 773 28.51 -19.20 -17.43
N ASP A 774 27.30 -19.36 -16.90
CA ASP A 774 26.76 -20.70 -16.58
C ASP A 774 26.08 -21.40 -17.77
N LEU A 775 26.03 -20.76 -18.93
CA LEU A 775 25.47 -21.34 -20.16
C LEU A 775 26.53 -21.74 -21.18
N ARG A 776 27.82 -21.64 -20.81
CA ARG A 776 28.94 -21.91 -21.72
C ARG A 776 30.12 -22.60 -21.01
N THR A 777 30.03 -23.87 -20.62
CA THR A 777 31.22 -24.76 -20.68
C THR A 777 30.88 -26.27 -20.62
N PRO A 778 31.53 -27.12 -21.45
CA PRO A 778 31.60 -28.57 -21.25
C PRO A 778 32.58 -28.97 -20.11
N VAL A 779 32.30 -30.13 -19.51
CA VAL A 779 33.00 -30.87 -18.43
C VAL A 779 34.52 -30.63 -18.30
N THR A 780 35.01 -30.27 -17.09
CA THR A 780 36.01 -31.03 -16.26
C THR A 780 36.64 -30.24 -15.07
N SER A 781 36.65 -30.92 -13.91
CA SER A 781 37.60 -30.96 -12.77
C SER A 781 38.09 -29.71 -11.99
N ALA A 782 37.73 -29.72 -10.70
CA ALA A 782 38.55 -29.61 -9.47
C ALA A 782 39.36 -28.32 -9.16
N GLY A 783 39.15 -27.80 -7.94
CA GLY A 783 40.14 -26.93 -7.27
C GLY A 783 39.54 -26.01 -6.20
N SER A 784 39.80 -26.35 -4.94
CA SER A 784 39.41 -25.69 -3.69
C SER A 784 39.94 -24.26 -3.49
N GLU A 785 39.20 -23.39 -2.79
CA GLU A 785 39.48 -22.95 -1.40
C GLU A 785 38.71 -21.66 -1.03
N ASN A 786 38.22 -21.65 0.20
CA ASN A 786 37.33 -20.70 0.86
C ASN A 786 37.97 -19.33 1.12
N ASN A 787 37.15 -18.26 1.17
CA ASN A 787 36.84 -17.58 2.46
C ASN A 787 35.98 -16.30 2.31
N VAL A 788 35.27 -16.02 3.42
CA VAL A 788 34.79 -14.73 3.95
C VAL A 788 33.31 -14.36 3.74
N ALA A 789 32.54 -14.71 4.78
CA ALA A 789 31.72 -13.86 5.66
C ALA A 789 30.42 -13.14 5.20
N ALA A 790 29.54 -13.11 6.20
CA ALA A 790 28.61 -12.05 6.60
C ALA A 790 27.15 -12.13 6.09
N ASP A 791 26.27 -12.55 7.01
CA ASP A 791 25.31 -11.66 7.70
C ASP A 791 24.49 -10.72 6.79
N LEU A 792 23.16 -10.94 6.75
CA LEU A 792 22.12 -10.02 7.24
C LEU A 792 20.80 -10.07 6.45
N GLY A 793 19.68 -10.34 7.14
CA GLY A 793 18.60 -9.36 7.24
C GLY A 793 17.51 -9.27 6.14
N GLU A 794 16.35 -9.78 6.52
CA GLU A 794 15.00 -9.21 6.63
C GLU A 794 14.33 -8.45 5.48
N GLY A 795 13.38 -9.13 4.77
CA GLY A 795 11.98 -8.73 4.99
C GLY A 795 10.86 -8.85 3.91
N GLU A 796 9.65 -9.26 4.38
CA GLU A 796 8.29 -9.01 3.81
C GLU A 796 7.97 -7.49 3.91
N GLY A 797 6.91 -6.87 3.40
CA GLY A 797 5.69 -7.29 2.70
C GLY A 797 4.37 -7.10 3.51
N GLY A 798 3.34 -6.58 2.83
CA GLY A 798 1.94 -6.48 3.28
C GLY A 798 1.00 -6.08 2.12
N GLY A 799 -0.08 -6.84 1.84
CA GLY A 799 -0.88 -6.62 0.60
C GLY A 799 -2.30 -7.23 0.48
N GLY A 800 -2.99 -7.57 1.57
CA GLY A 800 -4.26 -8.33 1.51
C GLY A 800 -5.54 -7.58 1.10
N LEU A 801 -5.70 -6.30 1.46
CA LEU A 801 -6.98 -5.58 1.33
C LEU A 801 -7.25 -5.05 -0.10
N ARG A 802 -6.18 -4.62 -0.78
CA ARG A 802 -6.24 -4.01 -2.12
C ARG A 802 -6.79 -4.97 -3.17
N ALA A 803 -6.34 -6.24 -3.13
CA ALA A 803 -6.78 -7.27 -4.06
C ALA A 803 -8.27 -7.61 -3.93
N GLN A 804 -8.87 -7.39 -2.75
CA GLN A 804 -10.29 -7.63 -2.54
C GLN A 804 -11.15 -6.50 -3.09
N MET A 805 -10.72 -5.24 -2.96
CA MET A 805 -11.44 -4.09 -3.52
C MET A 805 -11.34 -4.02 -5.04
N GLN A 806 -10.19 -4.41 -5.61
CA GLN A 806 -10.00 -4.44 -7.06
C GLN A 806 -10.99 -5.39 -7.76
N ARG A 807 -11.21 -6.58 -7.20
CA ARG A 807 -12.20 -7.55 -7.74
C ARG A 807 -13.64 -7.07 -7.69
N VAL A 808 -13.98 -6.16 -6.78
CA VAL A 808 -15.33 -5.56 -6.70
C VAL A 808 -15.49 -4.50 -7.78
N LEU A 809 -14.45 -3.69 -8.01
CA LEU A 809 -14.44 -2.66 -9.04
C LEU A 809 -14.51 -3.25 -10.45
N GLU A 810 -13.73 -4.29 -10.74
CA GLU A 810 -13.69 -4.95 -12.05
C GLU A 810 -15.09 -5.49 -12.44
N ARG A 811 -15.80 -6.13 -11.51
CA ARG A 811 -17.16 -6.63 -11.77
C ARG A 811 -18.19 -5.53 -11.96
N PHE A 812 -18.01 -4.39 -11.28
CA PHE A 812 -18.89 -3.24 -11.43
C PHE A 812 -18.72 -2.62 -12.83
N LEU A 813 -17.47 -2.47 -13.28
CA LEU A 813 -17.14 -1.91 -14.60
C LEU A 813 -17.65 -2.80 -15.75
N ASP A 814 -17.47 -4.12 -15.65
CA ASP A 814 -17.96 -5.07 -16.66
C ASP A 814 -19.49 -5.02 -16.83
N ARG A 815 -20.21 -4.85 -15.73
CA ARG A 815 -21.68 -4.71 -15.76
C ARG A 815 -22.11 -3.37 -16.33
N ALA A 816 -21.44 -2.28 -15.97
CA ALA A 816 -21.74 -0.96 -16.51
C ALA A 816 -21.54 -0.91 -18.04
N GLY A 817 -20.50 -1.57 -18.57
CA GLY A 817 -20.24 -1.63 -20.01
C GLY A 817 -21.24 -2.44 -20.84
N SER A 818 -22.03 -3.30 -20.19
CA SER A 818 -23.00 -4.19 -20.84
C SER A 818 -24.47 -3.86 -20.51
N ASP A 819 -24.71 -2.80 -19.73
CA ASP A 819 -26.05 -2.39 -19.32
C ASP A 819 -26.84 -1.76 -20.50
N PRO A 820 -28.00 -2.32 -20.90
CA PRO A 820 -28.75 -1.83 -22.06
C PRO A 820 -29.28 -0.40 -21.90
N ALA A 821 -29.63 0.03 -20.68
CA ALA A 821 -30.14 1.37 -20.41
C ALA A 821 -29.01 2.40 -20.42
N LEU A 822 -27.82 2.03 -19.93
CA LEU A 822 -26.62 2.87 -20.00
C LEU A 822 -26.13 3.01 -21.45
N LEU A 823 -26.19 1.94 -22.25
CA LEU A 823 -25.87 1.97 -23.68
C LEU A 823 -26.88 2.80 -24.49
N GLU A 824 -28.17 2.68 -24.19
CA GLU A 824 -29.22 3.54 -24.78
C GLU A 824 -29.00 5.02 -24.39
N PHE A 825 -28.65 5.29 -23.13
CA PHE A 825 -28.33 6.63 -22.65
C PHE A 825 -27.04 7.22 -23.25
N ALA A 826 -26.03 6.39 -23.51
CA ALA A 826 -24.74 6.77 -24.09
C ALA A 826 -24.80 6.90 -25.62
N THR A 827 -25.89 6.49 -26.27
CA THR A 827 -26.02 6.58 -27.73
C THR A 827 -25.93 8.03 -28.20
N GLY A 828 -24.85 8.36 -28.92
CA GLY A 828 -24.57 9.71 -29.43
C GLY A 828 -23.99 10.69 -28.39
N ARG A 829 -23.47 10.21 -27.26
CA ARG A 829 -22.85 11.03 -26.19
C ARG A 829 -21.50 10.44 -25.76
N ASP A 830 -20.51 11.30 -25.50
CA ASP A 830 -19.27 10.87 -24.85
C ASP A 830 -19.51 10.79 -23.34
N LEU A 831 -19.51 9.58 -22.79
CA LEU A 831 -19.68 9.33 -21.37
C LEU A 831 -18.31 9.06 -20.71
N THR A 832 -17.98 9.77 -19.64
CA THR A 832 -16.77 9.50 -18.83
C THR A 832 -17.18 9.33 -17.38
N THR A 833 -16.93 8.15 -16.81
CA THR A 833 -17.18 7.84 -15.40
C THR A 833 -15.86 7.81 -14.64
N GLN A 834 -15.78 8.55 -13.55
CA GLN A 834 -14.60 8.59 -12.67
C GLN A 834 -14.98 8.01 -11.31
N TYR A 835 -14.23 7.01 -10.85
CA TYR A 835 -14.45 6.37 -9.56
C TYR A 835 -13.30 6.72 -8.62
N THR A 836 -13.63 7.19 -7.43
CA THR A 836 -12.66 7.42 -6.36
C THR A 836 -12.92 6.40 -5.26
N VAL A 837 -11.90 5.62 -4.92
CA VAL A 837 -11.95 4.66 -3.81
C VAL A 837 -11.29 5.33 -2.61
N THR A 838 -12.09 5.73 -1.62
CA THR A 838 -11.64 6.28 -0.33
C THR A 838 -11.34 5.19 0.69
#